data_AF-A0A7C4Q7W0-F1
#
_entry.id   AF-A0A7C4Q7W0-F1
#
_cell.length_a   1.000
_cell.length_b   1.000
_cell.length_c   1.000
_cell.angle_alpha   90.00
_cell.angle_beta   90.00
_cell.angle_gamma   90.00
#
_symmetry.space_group_name_H-M   'P 1'
#
loop_
_entity.id
_entity.type
_entity.pdbx_description
1 polymer ?
#
loop_
_entity_poly.entity_id
_entity_poly.type
_entity_poly.pdbx_seq_one_letter_code
_entity_poly.pdbx_strand_id
1 'polypeptide(L)'
;MRRLFFGLSLLVLAASLSGLAAVRHQRQVQTFGAVDGLPDAALAERPANLRAVNVALETLDDAGLTRAFETWEGFGWLRQTFPWDRIERGPGQFEWEAWDRVVAAARARDKQILAVLAVPEPAAPPDPAGFAAFAAAFALRYRDHIDVYQLWDEPNLYAAWGGPPSAVQYAALLRAAYPAVHAADPTATVLAAALAPTVEAGPDNVSDLLYLQQLYDLGAGPYFDAAAGKPYGFSTGPDDRQADPQLLNFSRFTLLRGVMERNGDGRKLLWGGNFGWNVLASPWGKVTPAEQAAYTLRAYERAGQEWPWAGPLALEVGPAAPSADDQRRGFALADPDGSLTPLGQSLVSHPPLLAAPPGNYPAQHPAAAYTGAWEFSELGADIPEDDAGARLTFTFQGSDLGLRVRRGDYRAYLYVTVDGQPANRLPQDERGAYLVLTAPDLTPALETIPVASGLDPAAVHVAVIEPERGWDQWAIAGFAVGRRLPDGGFTTAVLLLAALSAAGLAGAWSFGRGLDWGRLGDRARSAWARLGDAGQLALTAIVGAGLHLSAWLTFENELSALTRRLGETVPLVVTALTAGLFYWSPSAVVAVLALLALFALFTLRPDLALAFIALFIPFYLFPRLLWERGASVLEFSLWLALGAWLLRAFIRWRTSVSRQPVSTALIQRIFTLRPSSLDLGLLALLAVAALSTLTAARRDVALYEFRTVILGSAIFYFLLRAVPLDDRAVRRIVDFFILGAVAVAAIGLYQYAFDREALITAEAGVARIRSVYGSPNNLALYLGRALPLALALLTSPPTPALPATPPPSPMGRRGRGWGWGMRYALAALIMAAALTLTFSRGALVLGVPAALAVIVIGRWGRRGALAVGAAAVLALAALPALAQVPRFAGLLDTQAGTGFFRVNLWLSAWRMFLDHPLLGVGPDNFLYAYRGFYILPQAWQEPNLSHPHNLALDFLSRLGVLGFAAGAWLVAGFWRQALAAWRAGAPDPAQRALILGLMGLVAHMLAHGLVDHSYFLVDLAFAFSLALALAQRRPAERL
;
A
#
# COMPACT_ATOMS: atom_id res chain seq x y z
N MET A 1 -30.61 21.55 -33.39
CA MET A 1 -29.22 21.79 -32.92
C MET A 1 -28.84 21.00 -31.67
N ARG A 2 -29.47 21.19 -30.48
CA ARG A 2 -29.05 20.45 -29.25
C ARG A 2 -29.05 18.92 -29.38
N ARG A 3 -30.06 18.34 -30.05
CA ARG A 3 -30.10 16.89 -30.36
C ARG A 3 -28.94 16.43 -31.26
N LEU A 4 -28.54 17.28 -32.22
CA LEU A 4 -27.42 17.01 -33.12
C LEU A 4 -26.09 17.03 -32.35
N PHE A 5 -25.86 18.05 -31.52
CA PHE A 5 -24.66 18.13 -30.68
C PHE A 5 -24.60 17.04 -29.60
N PHE A 6 -25.74 16.64 -29.03
CA PHE A 6 -25.83 15.47 -28.16
C PHE A 6 -25.46 14.18 -28.90
N GLY A 7 -26.01 13.96 -30.10
CA GLY A 7 -25.68 12.81 -30.96
C GLY A 7 -24.20 12.78 -31.35
N LEU A 8 -23.64 13.92 -31.77
CA LEU A 8 -22.20 14.07 -32.04
C LEU A 8 -21.34 13.78 -30.80
N SER A 9 -21.74 14.26 -29.62
CA SER A 9 -21.01 14.00 -28.38
C SER A 9 -21.03 12.51 -28.00
N LEU A 10 -22.15 11.82 -28.22
CA LEU A 10 -22.25 10.37 -28.05
C LEU A 10 -21.42 9.59 -29.08
N LEU A 11 -21.38 10.04 -30.33
CA LEU A 11 -20.53 9.44 -31.37
C LEU A 11 -19.04 9.59 -31.03
N VAL A 12 -18.61 10.77 -30.60
CA VAL A 12 -17.23 11.00 -30.13
C VAL A 12 -16.91 10.13 -28.93
N LEU A 13 -17.83 10.00 -27.96
CA LEU A 13 -17.66 9.11 -26.81
C LEU A 13 -17.56 7.64 -27.23
N ALA A 14 -18.44 7.15 -28.10
CA ALA A 14 -18.42 5.77 -28.58
C ALA A 14 -17.15 5.45 -29.40
N ALA A 15 -16.75 6.36 -30.30
CA ALA A 15 -15.56 6.20 -31.12
C ALA A 15 -14.27 6.23 -30.28
N SER A 16 -14.18 7.13 -29.30
CA SER A 16 -13.01 7.21 -28.42
C SER A 16 -12.91 6.02 -27.45
N LEU A 17 -14.03 5.52 -26.92
CA LEU A 17 -14.04 4.29 -26.11
C LEU A 17 -13.67 3.05 -26.94
N SER A 18 -14.15 2.95 -28.18
CA SER A 18 -13.78 1.86 -29.10
C SER A 18 -12.30 1.94 -29.49
N GLY A 19 -11.79 3.13 -29.77
CA GLY A 19 -10.37 3.37 -30.00
C GLY A 19 -9.52 2.99 -28.79
N LEU A 20 -9.99 3.29 -27.57
CA LEU A 20 -9.29 2.92 -26.33
C LEU A 20 -9.24 1.40 -26.16
N ALA A 21 -10.33 0.70 -26.48
CA ALA A 21 -10.37 -0.76 -26.48
C ALA A 21 -9.41 -1.36 -27.52
N ALA A 22 -9.38 -0.82 -28.74
CA ALA A 22 -8.50 -1.28 -29.82
C ALA A 22 -7.01 -1.07 -29.49
N VAL A 23 -6.63 0.12 -28.99
CA VAL A 23 -5.25 0.43 -28.58
C VAL A 23 -4.80 -0.47 -27.42
N ARG A 24 -5.69 -0.74 -26.45
CA ARG A 24 -5.41 -1.69 -25.36
C ARG A 24 -5.25 -3.12 -25.87
N HIS A 25 -6.11 -3.57 -26.78
CA HIS A 25 -6.01 -4.90 -27.36
C HIS A 25 -4.71 -5.07 -28.17
N GLN A 26 -4.35 -4.08 -28.99
CA GLN A 26 -3.09 -4.10 -29.73
C GLN A 26 -1.87 -4.15 -28.79
N ARG A 27 -1.87 -3.35 -27.72
CA ARG A 27 -0.81 -3.41 -26.69
C ARG A 27 -0.74 -4.79 -26.06
N GLN A 28 -1.89 -5.34 -25.67
CA GLN A 28 -1.97 -6.68 -25.08
C GLN A 28 -1.37 -7.74 -26.01
N VAL A 29 -1.66 -7.72 -27.32
CA VAL A 29 -1.07 -8.65 -28.30
C VAL A 29 0.45 -8.49 -28.38
N GLN A 30 0.95 -7.25 -28.41
CA GLN A 30 2.39 -6.98 -28.53
C GLN A 30 3.19 -7.39 -27.28
N THR A 31 2.60 -7.24 -26.10
CA THR A 31 3.25 -7.49 -24.81
C THR A 31 2.79 -8.78 -24.13
N PHE A 32 2.05 -9.64 -24.82
CA PHE A 32 1.54 -10.87 -24.22
C PHE A 32 2.71 -11.78 -23.79
N GLY A 33 2.71 -12.20 -22.53
CA GLY A 33 3.80 -12.97 -21.91
C GLY A 33 5.08 -12.17 -21.62
N ALA A 34 5.15 -10.88 -21.98
CA ALA A 34 6.26 -10.03 -21.60
C ALA A 34 6.03 -9.39 -20.22
N VAL A 35 7.10 -9.21 -19.45
CA VAL A 35 7.04 -8.52 -18.15
C VAL A 35 7.59 -7.10 -18.30
N ASP A 36 6.83 -6.12 -17.79
CA ASP A 36 7.20 -4.70 -17.85
C ASP A 36 7.81 -4.23 -16.52
N GLY A 37 9.11 -3.91 -16.55
CA GLY A 37 9.90 -3.54 -15.37
C GLY A 37 10.53 -4.73 -14.67
N LEU A 38 10.66 -4.67 -13.33
CA LEU A 38 11.23 -5.75 -12.53
C LEU A 38 10.26 -6.94 -12.45
N PRO A 39 10.76 -8.19 -12.50
CA PRO A 39 9.94 -9.37 -12.27
C PRO A 39 9.38 -9.42 -10.85
N ASP A 40 8.30 -10.21 -10.66
CA ASP A 40 7.74 -10.49 -9.34
C ASP A 40 8.83 -11.09 -8.43
N ALA A 41 8.94 -10.60 -7.20
CA ALA A 41 9.92 -11.08 -6.22
C ALA A 41 9.75 -12.57 -5.88
N ALA A 42 8.53 -13.09 -6.03
CA ALA A 42 8.21 -14.50 -5.79
C ALA A 42 8.52 -15.40 -7.00
N LEU A 43 8.82 -14.84 -8.17
CA LEU A 43 9.23 -15.62 -9.34
C LEU A 43 10.54 -16.37 -9.01
N ALA A 44 10.55 -17.67 -9.29
CA ALA A 44 11.69 -18.53 -9.11
C ALA A 44 12.94 -17.99 -9.83
N GLU A 45 14.10 -18.32 -9.28
CA GLU A 45 15.37 -17.83 -9.79
C GLU A 45 15.66 -18.39 -11.17
N ARG A 46 16.06 -17.50 -12.08
CA ARG A 46 16.32 -17.80 -13.47
C ARG A 46 17.73 -18.38 -13.61
N PRO A 47 17.90 -19.50 -14.33
CA PRO A 47 19.24 -20.02 -14.64
C PRO A 47 20.10 -19.00 -15.40
N ALA A 48 21.39 -18.95 -15.08
CA ALA A 48 22.33 -17.97 -15.64
C ALA A 48 22.47 -18.05 -17.17
N ASN A 49 22.36 -19.26 -17.73
CA ASN A 49 22.42 -19.49 -19.17
C ASN A 49 21.11 -20.11 -19.66
N LEU A 50 20.48 -19.46 -20.65
CA LEU A 50 19.21 -19.88 -21.23
C LEU A 50 19.37 -20.86 -22.40
N ARG A 51 20.60 -21.04 -22.90
CA ARG A 51 20.87 -21.93 -24.03
C ARG A 51 20.99 -23.35 -23.50
N ALA A 52 20.04 -24.19 -23.88
CA ALA A 52 20.10 -25.64 -23.71
C ALA A 52 20.17 -26.33 -25.07
N VAL A 53 20.67 -27.57 -25.08
CA VAL A 53 20.75 -28.39 -26.29
C VAL A 53 20.26 -29.80 -26.00
N ASN A 54 19.43 -30.35 -26.89
CA ASN A 54 19.02 -31.76 -26.81
C ASN A 54 20.18 -32.66 -27.24
N VAL A 55 20.46 -33.71 -26.48
CA VAL A 55 21.62 -34.58 -26.72
C VAL A 55 21.27 -36.07 -26.55
N ALA A 56 22.07 -36.92 -27.19
CA ALA A 56 22.06 -38.38 -27.03
C ALA A 56 23.49 -38.88 -26.80
N LEU A 57 24.09 -38.47 -25.68
CA LEU A 57 25.52 -38.65 -25.38
C LEU A 57 25.89 -40.12 -25.22
N GLU A 58 24.94 -40.98 -24.86
CA GLU A 58 25.15 -42.41 -24.71
C GLU A 58 25.52 -43.10 -26.03
N THR A 59 25.17 -42.49 -27.16
CA THR A 59 25.45 -43.03 -28.50
C THR A 59 26.87 -42.70 -29.02
N LEU A 60 27.58 -41.81 -28.35
CA LEU A 60 28.88 -41.29 -28.79
C LEU A 60 30.06 -42.01 -28.13
N ASP A 61 31.16 -42.19 -28.87
CA ASP A 61 32.45 -42.58 -28.30
C ASP A 61 33.18 -41.37 -27.69
N ASP A 62 34.35 -41.58 -27.06
CA ASP A 62 35.04 -40.50 -26.34
C ASP A 62 35.52 -39.36 -27.26
N ALA A 63 35.89 -39.69 -28.50
CA ALA A 63 36.25 -38.71 -29.52
C ALA A 63 35.02 -37.91 -29.98
N GLY A 64 33.88 -38.59 -30.18
CA GLY A 64 32.59 -37.99 -30.51
C GLY A 64 32.09 -37.08 -29.39
N LEU A 65 32.19 -37.50 -28.13
CA LEU A 65 31.88 -36.67 -26.96
C LEU A 65 32.71 -35.39 -26.97
N THR A 66 34.03 -35.50 -27.19
CA THR A 66 34.92 -34.34 -27.23
C THR A 66 34.50 -33.35 -28.30
N ARG A 67 34.26 -33.81 -29.54
CA ARG A 67 33.82 -32.96 -30.66
C ARG A 67 32.44 -32.33 -30.42
N ALA A 68 31.54 -33.09 -29.81
CA ALA A 68 30.19 -32.61 -29.50
C ALA A 68 30.24 -31.49 -28.45
N PHE A 69 31.06 -31.64 -27.41
CA PHE A 69 31.26 -30.60 -26.40
C PHE A 69 31.95 -29.34 -26.96
N GLU A 70 32.90 -29.47 -27.89
CA GLU A 70 33.46 -28.33 -28.63
C GLU A 70 32.37 -27.59 -29.42
N THR A 71 31.47 -28.33 -30.08
CA THR A 71 30.34 -27.76 -30.82
C THR A 71 29.34 -27.04 -29.89
N TRP A 72 29.21 -27.50 -28.65
CA TRP A 72 28.23 -26.99 -27.69
C TRP A 72 28.81 -26.09 -26.60
N GLU A 73 30.00 -25.53 -26.79
CA GLU A 73 30.69 -24.70 -25.78
C GLU A 73 29.79 -23.57 -25.23
N GLY A 74 29.01 -22.92 -26.10
CA GLY A 74 28.09 -21.84 -25.76
C GLY A 74 26.77 -22.24 -25.07
N PHE A 75 26.50 -23.53 -24.87
CA PHE A 75 25.31 -24.04 -24.19
C PHE A 75 25.63 -24.37 -22.73
N GLY A 76 24.82 -23.88 -21.78
CA GLY A 76 25.00 -24.17 -20.36
C GLY A 76 24.36 -25.49 -19.93
N TRP A 77 23.34 -25.90 -20.66
CA TRP A 77 22.45 -27.01 -20.30
C TRP A 77 22.40 -28.08 -21.38
N LEU A 78 22.47 -29.34 -20.97
CA LEU A 78 22.30 -30.52 -21.81
C LEU A 78 21.00 -31.20 -21.41
N ARG A 79 20.05 -31.29 -22.32
CA ARG A 79 18.83 -32.06 -22.12
C ARG A 79 19.05 -33.48 -22.62
N GLN A 80 19.22 -34.41 -21.68
CA GLN A 80 19.55 -35.82 -21.94
C GLN A 80 18.41 -36.71 -21.45
N THR A 81 18.00 -37.67 -22.28
CA THR A 81 17.02 -38.69 -21.88
C THR A 81 17.69 -39.86 -21.20
N PHE A 82 17.12 -40.29 -20.07
CA PHE A 82 17.53 -41.45 -19.28
C PHE A 82 16.37 -42.48 -19.32
N PRO A 83 16.43 -43.44 -20.25
CA PRO A 83 15.37 -44.41 -20.48
C PRO A 83 15.29 -45.47 -19.37
N TRP A 84 14.17 -45.52 -18.66
CA TRP A 84 13.93 -46.41 -17.52
C TRP A 84 14.14 -47.88 -17.86
N ASP A 85 13.57 -48.38 -18.96
CA ASP A 85 13.65 -49.78 -19.40
C ASP A 85 15.07 -50.26 -19.75
N ARG A 86 15.97 -49.34 -20.08
CA ARG A 86 17.39 -49.63 -20.35
C ARG A 86 18.25 -49.51 -19.10
N ILE A 87 17.83 -48.71 -18.13
CA ILE A 87 18.54 -48.54 -16.86
C ILE A 87 18.12 -49.63 -15.87
N GLU A 88 16.83 -49.93 -15.74
CA GLU A 88 16.31 -50.97 -14.85
C GLU A 88 15.75 -52.13 -15.69
N ARG A 89 16.57 -53.18 -15.87
CA ARG A 89 16.21 -54.35 -16.70
C ARG A 89 15.16 -55.26 -16.05
N GLY A 90 15.01 -55.13 -14.74
CA GLY A 90 13.98 -55.76 -13.92
C GLY A 90 13.95 -55.10 -12.55
N PRO A 91 12.89 -55.28 -11.74
CA PRO A 91 12.74 -54.57 -10.47
C PRO A 91 13.98 -54.67 -9.57
N GLY A 92 14.61 -53.53 -9.30
CA GLY A 92 15.83 -53.40 -8.49
C GLY A 92 17.15 -53.81 -9.17
N GLN A 93 17.13 -54.17 -10.46
CA GLN A 93 18.30 -54.58 -11.24
C GLN A 93 18.71 -53.46 -12.21
N PHE A 94 19.69 -52.65 -11.78
CA PHE A 94 20.10 -51.44 -12.49
C PHE A 94 21.43 -51.59 -13.25
N GLU A 95 21.47 -51.08 -14.49
CA GLU A 95 22.64 -50.96 -15.36
C GLU A 95 23.04 -49.48 -15.51
N TRP A 96 23.95 -48.99 -14.66
CA TRP A 96 24.32 -47.57 -14.60
C TRP A 96 25.52 -47.17 -15.47
N GLU A 97 26.35 -48.12 -15.91
CA GLU A 97 27.70 -47.85 -16.46
C GLU A 97 27.72 -46.82 -17.60
N ALA A 98 26.85 -46.97 -18.60
CA ALA A 98 26.77 -46.04 -19.73
C ALA A 98 26.35 -44.63 -19.30
N TRP A 99 25.50 -44.51 -18.29
CA TRP A 99 24.93 -43.26 -17.79
C TRP A 99 25.88 -42.55 -16.84
N ASP A 100 26.62 -43.31 -16.03
CA ASP A 100 27.73 -42.78 -15.21
C ASP A 100 28.78 -42.10 -16.09
N ARG A 101 29.11 -42.70 -17.25
CA ARG A 101 30.02 -42.09 -18.24
C ARG A 101 29.48 -40.76 -18.75
N VAL A 102 28.19 -40.68 -19.07
CA VAL A 102 27.54 -39.45 -19.57
C VAL A 102 27.57 -38.34 -18.50
N VAL A 103 27.17 -38.65 -17.27
CA VAL A 103 27.15 -37.69 -16.17
C VAL A 103 28.56 -37.20 -15.83
N ALA A 104 29.54 -38.11 -15.78
CA ALA A 104 30.94 -37.74 -15.56
C ALA A 104 31.50 -36.85 -16.67
N ALA A 105 31.15 -37.12 -17.94
CA ALA A 105 31.62 -36.33 -19.08
C ALA A 105 31.10 -34.89 -19.08
N ALA A 106 29.83 -34.69 -18.69
CA ALA A 106 29.22 -33.37 -18.53
C ALA A 106 29.84 -32.61 -17.35
N ARG A 107 29.99 -33.28 -16.20
CA ARG A 107 30.59 -32.69 -14.99
C ARG A 107 32.01 -32.19 -15.22
N ALA A 108 32.83 -32.97 -15.93
CA ALA A 108 34.21 -32.61 -16.26
C ALA A 108 34.34 -31.32 -17.10
N ARG A 109 33.24 -30.82 -17.67
CA ARG A 109 33.17 -29.65 -18.55
C ARG A 109 32.21 -28.58 -18.05
N ASP A 110 31.82 -28.65 -16.78
CA ASP A 110 30.93 -27.69 -16.11
C ASP A 110 29.60 -27.49 -16.86
N LYS A 111 29.04 -28.57 -17.39
CA LYS A 111 27.73 -28.57 -18.06
C LYS A 111 26.66 -29.10 -17.14
N GLN A 112 25.54 -28.38 -17.08
CA GLN A 112 24.37 -28.77 -16.31
C GLN A 112 23.52 -29.77 -17.09
N ILE A 113 23.02 -30.81 -16.44
CA ILE A 113 22.14 -31.81 -17.07
C ILE A 113 20.70 -31.55 -16.64
N LEU A 114 19.82 -31.40 -17.63
CA LEU A 114 18.38 -31.59 -17.48
C LEU A 114 18.07 -33.06 -17.77
N ALA A 115 17.83 -33.86 -16.73
CA ALA A 115 17.61 -35.29 -16.86
C ALA A 115 16.14 -35.60 -17.18
N VAL A 116 15.87 -36.12 -18.38
CA VAL A 116 14.52 -36.54 -18.78
C VAL A 116 14.34 -38.01 -18.42
N LEU A 117 13.54 -38.28 -17.40
CA LEU A 117 13.22 -39.64 -16.95
C LEU A 117 11.99 -40.13 -17.72
N ALA A 118 12.17 -41.04 -18.66
CA ALA A 118 11.11 -41.52 -19.55
C ALA A 118 11.37 -42.97 -19.99
N VAL A 119 10.51 -43.51 -20.87
CA VAL A 119 10.72 -44.80 -21.56
C VAL A 119 10.78 -44.50 -23.07
N PRO A 120 11.56 -45.24 -23.88
CA PRO A 120 11.60 -45.07 -25.33
C PRO A 120 10.21 -45.14 -25.97
N GLU A 121 9.90 -44.17 -26.83
CA GLU A 121 8.61 -44.02 -27.50
C GLU A 121 8.43 -45.06 -28.64
N PRO A 122 7.20 -45.57 -28.89
CA PRO A 122 6.00 -45.42 -28.06
C PRO A 122 6.06 -46.33 -26.82
N ALA A 123 5.69 -45.80 -25.65
CA ALA A 123 5.69 -46.55 -24.39
C ALA A 123 4.29 -46.66 -23.79
N ALA A 124 3.86 -47.85 -23.34
CA ALA A 124 2.60 -47.98 -22.60
C ALA A 124 2.67 -47.20 -21.26
N PRO A 125 1.56 -46.62 -20.78
CA PRO A 125 1.55 -45.87 -19.53
C PRO A 125 2.13 -46.70 -18.38
N PRO A 126 3.21 -46.22 -17.73
CA PRO A 126 3.88 -46.99 -16.69
C PRO A 126 3.05 -47.08 -15.41
N ASP A 127 3.33 -48.09 -14.58
CA ASP A 127 2.86 -48.13 -13.19
C ASP A 127 3.46 -46.95 -12.41
N PRO A 128 2.65 -46.04 -11.82
CA PRO A 128 3.16 -44.87 -11.13
C PRO A 128 4.11 -45.18 -9.97
N ALA A 129 3.89 -46.29 -9.25
CA ALA A 129 4.74 -46.66 -8.12
C ALA A 129 6.11 -47.17 -8.58
N GLY A 130 6.15 -48.02 -9.62
CA GLY A 130 7.39 -48.46 -10.24
C GLY A 130 8.22 -47.29 -10.78
N PHE A 131 7.58 -46.37 -11.52
CA PHE A 131 8.28 -45.20 -12.07
C PHE A 131 8.80 -44.28 -10.95
N ALA A 132 8.04 -44.08 -9.87
CA ALA A 132 8.48 -43.31 -8.72
C ALA A 132 9.68 -43.95 -8.01
N ALA A 133 9.73 -45.28 -7.88
CA ALA A 133 10.86 -46.00 -7.31
C ALA A 133 12.13 -45.83 -8.17
N PHE A 134 11.99 -45.92 -9.49
CA PHE A 134 13.09 -45.64 -10.42
C PHE A 134 13.58 -44.20 -10.31
N ALA A 135 12.66 -43.22 -10.35
CA ALA A 135 13.01 -41.81 -10.25
C ALA A 135 13.73 -41.49 -8.94
N ALA A 136 13.31 -42.08 -7.81
CA ALA A 136 13.98 -41.96 -6.53
C ALA A 136 15.38 -42.61 -6.54
N ALA A 137 15.53 -43.80 -7.13
CA ALA A 137 16.84 -44.46 -7.25
C ALA A 137 17.81 -43.64 -8.13
N PHE A 138 17.31 -43.07 -9.22
CA PHE A 138 18.08 -42.17 -10.09
C PHE A 138 18.52 -40.91 -9.35
N ALA A 139 17.59 -40.22 -8.69
CA ALA A 139 17.87 -39.01 -7.91
C ALA A 139 18.88 -39.30 -6.79
N LEU A 140 18.69 -40.38 -6.03
CA LEU A 140 19.62 -40.79 -4.96
C LEU A 140 21.06 -41.00 -5.48
N ARG A 141 21.20 -41.52 -6.70
CA ARG A 141 22.51 -41.78 -7.32
C ARG A 141 23.19 -40.49 -7.80
N TYR A 142 22.43 -39.56 -8.38
CA TYR A 142 22.99 -38.42 -9.10
C TYR A 142 22.76 -37.05 -8.46
N ARG A 143 22.14 -36.97 -7.27
CA ARG A 143 21.85 -35.71 -6.54
C ARG A 143 23.01 -34.74 -6.37
N ASP A 144 24.26 -35.23 -6.34
CA ASP A 144 25.44 -34.37 -6.21
C ASP A 144 25.86 -33.73 -7.55
N HIS A 145 25.22 -34.10 -8.66
CA HIS A 145 25.61 -33.75 -10.04
C HIS A 145 24.45 -33.32 -10.95
N ILE A 146 23.20 -33.67 -10.60
CA ILE A 146 22.01 -33.36 -11.38
C ILE A 146 20.98 -32.76 -10.42
N ASP A 147 20.65 -31.48 -10.62
CA ASP A 147 19.67 -30.78 -9.80
C ASP A 147 18.27 -30.77 -10.45
N VAL A 148 18.14 -31.08 -11.75
CA VAL A 148 16.90 -30.87 -12.51
C VAL A 148 16.41 -32.14 -13.21
N TYR A 149 15.19 -32.55 -12.87
CA TYR A 149 14.57 -33.81 -13.31
C TYR A 149 13.27 -33.53 -14.05
N GLN A 150 13.21 -33.80 -15.36
CA GLN A 150 11.97 -33.77 -16.14
C GLN A 150 11.29 -35.15 -16.09
N LEU A 151 10.05 -35.19 -15.62
CA LEU A 151 9.27 -36.43 -15.52
C LEU A 151 8.46 -36.65 -16.80
N TRP A 152 8.92 -37.58 -17.63
CA TRP A 152 8.37 -37.92 -18.95
C TRP A 152 8.58 -36.88 -20.06
N ASP A 153 8.22 -37.19 -21.30
CA ASP A 153 8.19 -36.26 -22.44
C ASP A 153 6.94 -36.46 -23.30
N GLU A 154 6.33 -35.35 -23.77
CA GLU A 154 5.18 -35.34 -24.68
C GLU A 154 3.98 -36.29 -24.34
N PRO A 155 3.53 -36.41 -23.07
CA PRO A 155 2.43 -37.32 -22.71
C PRO A 155 1.08 -36.91 -23.33
N ASN A 156 1.04 -35.77 -24.02
CA ASN A 156 -0.12 -35.24 -24.74
C ASN A 156 -0.23 -35.74 -26.19
N LEU A 157 0.72 -36.56 -26.67
CA LEU A 157 0.69 -37.20 -27.98
C LEU A 157 0.57 -38.72 -27.88
N TYR A 158 -0.24 -39.34 -28.74
CA TYR A 158 -0.37 -40.80 -28.81
C TYR A 158 0.98 -41.47 -29.09
N ALA A 159 1.75 -40.89 -30.03
CA ALA A 159 3.02 -41.46 -30.48
C ALA A 159 4.05 -41.58 -29.33
N ALA A 160 4.01 -40.65 -28.36
CA ALA A 160 4.91 -40.67 -27.21
C ALA A 160 4.31 -41.43 -26.01
N TRP A 161 2.99 -41.33 -25.80
CA TRP A 161 2.29 -41.95 -24.67
C TRP A 161 1.88 -43.42 -24.89
N GLY A 162 2.07 -43.95 -26.10
CA GLY A 162 1.77 -45.35 -26.46
C GLY A 162 0.29 -45.74 -26.41
N GLY A 163 -0.61 -44.75 -26.27
CA GLY A 163 -2.06 -44.89 -26.21
C GLY A 163 -2.73 -43.51 -26.15
N PRO A 164 -4.07 -43.43 -26.07
CA PRO A 164 -4.77 -42.15 -25.98
C PRO A 164 -4.23 -41.31 -24.81
N PRO A 165 -3.78 -40.07 -25.04
CA PRO A 165 -3.22 -39.20 -24.01
C PRO A 165 -4.14 -39.05 -22.80
N SER A 166 -3.61 -39.26 -21.59
CA SER A 166 -4.40 -39.21 -20.35
C SER A 166 -3.74 -38.33 -19.29
N ALA A 167 -4.25 -37.10 -19.13
CA ALA A 167 -3.81 -36.19 -18.07
C ALA A 167 -4.04 -36.79 -16.67
N VAL A 168 -5.05 -37.66 -16.49
CA VAL A 168 -5.30 -38.36 -15.23
C VAL A 168 -4.17 -39.33 -14.88
N GLN A 169 -3.73 -40.14 -15.84
CA GLN A 169 -2.64 -41.09 -15.63
C GLN A 169 -1.32 -40.36 -15.40
N TYR A 170 -1.05 -39.31 -16.19
CA TYR A 170 0.16 -38.51 -16.01
C TYR A 170 0.16 -37.74 -14.68
N ALA A 171 -0.98 -37.20 -14.24
CA ALA A 171 -1.08 -36.60 -12.90
C ALA A 171 -0.82 -37.61 -11.78
N ALA A 172 -1.24 -38.87 -11.94
CA ALA A 172 -0.91 -39.94 -10.99
C ALA A 172 0.60 -40.25 -10.97
N LEU A 173 1.26 -40.23 -12.12
CA LEU A 173 2.72 -40.36 -12.26
C LEU A 173 3.44 -39.25 -11.47
N LEU A 174 3.08 -37.98 -11.71
CA LEU A 174 3.64 -36.82 -11.00
C LEU A 174 3.44 -36.94 -9.49
N ARG A 175 2.23 -37.31 -9.06
CA ARG A 175 1.88 -37.48 -7.64
C ARG A 175 2.71 -38.54 -6.92
N ALA A 176 3.10 -39.59 -7.63
CA ALA A 176 3.93 -40.66 -7.07
C ALA A 176 5.42 -40.28 -7.09
N ALA A 177 5.91 -39.77 -8.22
CA ALA A 177 7.34 -39.54 -8.44
C ALA A 177 7.86 -38.28 -7.74
N TYR A 178 7.12 -37.17 -7.72
CA TYR A 178 7.55 -35.91 -7.10
C TYR A 178 8.00 -36.08 -5.64
N PRO A 179 7.18 -36.60 -4.70
CA PRO A 179 7.63 -36.78 -3.33
C PRO A 179 8.75 -37.81 -3.18
N ALA A 180 8.83 -38.80 -4.08
CA ALA A 180 9.87 -39.83 -4.04
C ALA A 180 11.24 -39.26 -4.46
N VAL A 181 11.27 -38.39 -5.48
CA VAL A 181 12.47 -37.64 -5.89
C VAL A 181 12.93 -36.73 -4.76
N HIS A 182 12.04 -35.90 -4.18
CA HIS A 182 12.42 -35.00 -3.08
C HIS A 182 12.86 -35.73 -1.79
N ALA A 183 12.38 -36.95 -1.56
CA ALA A 183 12.86 -37.77 -0.45
C ALA A 183 14.30 -38.26 -0.67
N ALA A 184 14.71 -38.47 -1.92
CA ALA A 184 16.07 -38.88 -2.28
C ALA A 184 17.04 -37.69 -2.42
N ASP A 185 16.51 -36.58 -2.95
CA ASP A 185 17.20 -35.32 -3.25
C ASP A 185 16.29 -34.13 -2.85
N PRO A 186 16.43 -33.60 -1.62
CA PRO A 186 15.61 -32.50 -1.13
C PRO A 186 15.78 -31.18 -1.92
N THR A 187 16.89 -31.03 -2.65
CA THR A 187 17.25 -29.84 -3.43
C THR A 187 16.83 -29.92 -4.91
N ALA A 188 16.32 -31.07 -5.33
CA ALA A 188 15.86 -31.31 -6.70
C ALA A 188 14.84 -30.27 -7.18
N THR A 189 14.95 -29.88 -8.45
CA THR A 189 13.91 -29.18 -9.20
C THR A 189 13.21 -30.16 -10.13
N VAL A 190 11.95 -30.45 -9.88
CA VAL A 190 11.16 -31.41 -10.67
C VAL A 190 10.31 -30.69 -11.71
N LEU A 191 10.50 -31.03 -12.98
CA LEU A 191 9.75 -30.49 -14.11
C LEU A 191 8.64 -31.45 -14.54
N ALA A 192 7.47 -30.89 -14.84
CA ALA A 192 6.49 -31.59 -15.66
C ALA A 192 7.06 -31.83 -17.07
N ALA A 193 6.48 -32.79 -17.79
CA ALA A 193 6.89 -33.18 -19.12
C ALA A 193 6.80 -31.99 -20.08
N ALA A 194 7.75 -31.90 -21.01
CA ALA A 194 7.67 -30.90 -22.05
C ALA A 194 6.53 -31.25 -23.01
N LEU A 195 5.43 -30.50 -22.93
CA LEU A 195 4.25 -30.72 -23.76
C LEU A 195 4.52 -30.34 -25.22
N ALA A 196 4.12 -31.21 -26.13
CA ALA A 196 4.24 -30.98 -27.57
C ALA A 196 3.19 -29.97 -28.06
N PRO A 197 3.56 -28.94 -28.83
CA PRO A 197 2.60 -27.97 -29.34
C PRO A 197 1.69 -28.60 -30.38
N THR A 198 0.39 -28.64 -30.09
CA THR A 198 -0.65 -29.05 -31.05
C THR A 198 -1.95 -28.28 -30.79
N VAL A 199 -2.75 -28.15 -31.84
CA VAL A 199 -4.11 -27.56 -31.79
C VAL A 199 -5.19 -28.64 -31.70
N GLU A 200 -4.80 -29.91 -31.78
CA GLU A 200 -5.69 -31.05 -31.78
C GLU A 200 -6.41 -31.21 -30.43
N ALA A 201 -7.64 -31.72 -30.48
CA ALA A 201 -8.44 -32.08 -29.32
C ALA A 201 -9.03 -33.50 -29.48
N GLY A 202 -8.37 -34.32 -30.30
CA GLY A 202 -8.82 -35.65 -30.68
C GLY A 202 -8.33 -36.73 -29.72
N PRO A 203 -8.71 -38.00 -29.96
CA PRO A 203 -8.29 -39.12 -29.12
C PRO A 203 -6.79 -39.43 -29.22
N ASP A 204 -6.15 -39.03 -30.32
CA ASP A 204 -4.73 -39.30 -30.54
C ASP A 204 -3.84 -38.20 -29.94
N ASN A 205 -4.25 -36.94 -30.05
CA ASN A 205 -3.44 -35.82 -29.56
C ASN A 205 -4.33 -34.79 -28.84
N VAL A 206 -3.79 -34.26 -27.74
CA VAL A 206 -4.44 -33.22 -26.95
C VAL A 206 -3.55 -31.98 -26.95
N SER A 207 -4.15 -30.83 -27.23
CA SER A 207 -3.48 -29.53 -27.21
C SER A 207 -2.74 -29.33 -25.89
N ASP A 208 -1.47 -28.92 -25.97
CA ASP A 208 -0.61 -28.56 -24.83
C ASP A 208 -1.31 -27.63 -23.83
N LEU A 209 -2.03 -26.63 -24.33
CA LEU A 209 -2.78 -25.68 -23.48
C LEU A 209 -3.91 -26.36 -22.71
N LEU A 210 -4.65 -27.26 -23.38
CA LEU A 210 -5.76 -28.00 -22.78
C LEU A 210 -5.24 -29.05 -21.81
N TYR A 211 -4.18 -29.77 -22.18
CA TYR A 211 -3.57 -30.81 -21.37
C TYR A 211 -3.00 -30.22 -20.07
N LEU A 212 -2.29 -29.09 -20.14
CA LEU A 212 -1.81 -28.39 -18.95
C LEU A 212 -2.96 -27.91 -18.06
N GLN A 213 -4.03 -27.37 -18.64
CA GLN A 213 -5.22 -26.99 -17.86
C GLN A 213 -5.86 -28.21 -17.18
N GLN A 214 -5.97 -29.34 -17.87
CA GLN A 214 -6.47 -30.58 -17.28
C GLN A 214 -5.61 -31.04 -16.09
N LEU A 215 -4.28 -30.92 -16.17
CA LEU A 215 -3.41 -31.23 -15.02
C LEU A 215 -3.69 -30.33 -13.82
N TYR A 216 -3.92 -29.03 -14.05
CA TYR A 216 -4.31 -28.11 -12.97
C TYR A 216 -5.69 -28.44 -12.39
N ASP A 217 -6.68 -28.73 -13.24
CA ASP A 217 -8.04 -29.11 -12.82
C ASP A 217 -8.03 -30.40 -11.99
N LEU A 218 -7.10 -31.31 -12.29
CA LEU A 218 -6.88 -32.54 -11.53
C LEU A 218 -6.11 -32.32 -10.23
N GLY A 219 -5.59 -31.12 -9.97
CA GLY A 219 -4.80 -30.79 -8.79
C GLY A 219 -3.37 -31.33 -8.85
N ALA A 220 -2.74 -31.32 -10.03
CA ALA A 220 -1.35 -31.72 -10.21
C ALA A 220 -0.34 -30.59 -9.91
N GLY A 221 -0.80 -29.33 -9.81
CA GLY A 221 0.04 -28.15 -9.59
C GLY A 221 1.12 -28.30 -8.50
N PRO A 222 0.82 -28.83 -7.31
CA PRO A 222 1.82 -29.04 -6.26
C PRO A 222 2.90 -30.10 -6.55
N TYR A 223 2.82 -30.85 -7.64
CA TYR A 223 3.69 -32.00 -7.93
C TYR A 223 4.68 -31.74 -9.09
N PHE A 224 5.04 -30.48 -9.29
CA PHE A 224 6.15 -30.03 -10.12
C PHE A 224 6.57 -28.60 -9.70
N ASP A 225 7.86 -28.30 -9.77
CA ASP A 225 8.44 -26.99 -9.42
C ASP A 225 8.49 -26.05 -10.63
N ALA A 226 8.54 -26.62 -11.84
CA ALA A 226 8.43 -25.90 -13.10
C ALA A 226 7.63 -26.70 -14.13
N ALA A 227 6.97 -25.99 -15.04
CA ALA A 227 6.33 -26.60 -16.19
C ALA A 227 7.30 -26.60 -17.38
N ALA A 228 7.04 -27.43 -18.38
CA ALA A 228 7.80 -27.44 -19.62
C ALA A 228 6.89 -27.50 -20.85
N GLY A 229 7.34 -26.89 -21.95
CA GLY A 229 6.67 -26.92 -23.25
C GLY A 229 7.70 -26.81 -24.37
N LYS A 230 7.27 -26.99 -25.62
CA LYS A 230 8.19 -26.98 -26.77
C LYS A 230 7.90 -25.77 -27.69
N PRO A 231 8.63 -24.64 -27.58
CA PRO A 231 8.34 -23.41 -28.30
C PRO A 231 8.82 -23.44 -29.76
N TYR A 232 8.35 -24.39 -30.58
CA TYR A 232 8.72 -24.43 -32.00
C TYR A 232 8.24 -23.19 -32.76
N GLY A 233 9.08 -22.67 -33.65
CA GLY A 233 8.73 -21.50 -34.47
C GLY A 233 7.93 -21.83 -35.73
N PHE A 234 7.91 -23.10 -36.14
CA PHE A 234 7.25 -23.57 -37.35
C PHE A 234 7.68 -22.76 -38.60
N SER A 235 6.74 -22.08 -39.26
CA SER A 235 6.98 -21.32 -40.49
C SER A 235 7.07 -19.81 -40.28
N THR A 236 7.00 -19.31 -39.04
CA THR A 236 7.07 -17.88 -38.73
C THR A 236 8.28 -17.55 -37.86
N GLY A 237 8.77 -16.31 -37.95
CA GLY A 237 9.87 -15.84 -37.12
C GLY A 237 9.46 -15.61 -35.66
N PRO A 238 10.42 -15.50 -34.74
CA PRO A 238 10.16 -15.31 -33.31
C PRO A 238 9.50 -13.97 -32.97
N ASP A 239 9.48 -13.00 -33.87
CA ASP A 239 8.80 -11.71 -33.67
C ASP A 239 7.31 -11.73 -34.08
N ASP A 240 6.78 -12.85 -34.58
CA ASP A 240 5.35 -13.06 -34.73
C ASP A 240 4.67 -13.10 -33.35
N ARG A 241 3.99 -12.00 -32.99
CA ARG A 241 3.34 -11.81 -31.68
C ARG A 241 1.93 -12.39 -31.58
N GLN A 242 1.44 -13.06 -32.62
CA GLN A 242 0.11 -13.64 -32.57
C GLN A 242 0.07 -14.77 -31.54
N ALA A 243 -0.60 -14.52 -30.42
CA ALA A 243 -0.85 -15.49 -29.36
C ALA A 243 -2.28 -16.06 -29.51
N ASP A 244 -2.45 -16.97 -30.47
CA ASP A 244 -3.73 -17.64 -30.76
C ASP A 244 -3.63 -19.14 -30.41
N PRO A 245 -4.55 -19.70 -29.59
CA PRO A 245 -4.61 -21.13 -29.31
C PRO A 245 -4.71 -22.04 -30.55
N GLN A 246 -5.12 -21.54 -31.71
CA GLN A 246 -5.19 -22.26 -32.98
C GLN A 246 -3.98 -22.03 -33.89
N LEU A 247 -3.01 -21.22 -33.47
CA LEU A 247 -1.79 -20.97 -34.22
C LEU A 247 -0.61 -21.69 -33.56
N LEU A 248 0.21 -22.31 -34.40
CA LEU A 248 1.48 -22.92 -34.03
C LEU A 248 2.61 -21.99 -34.45
N ASN A 249 3.21 -21.33 -33.46
CA ASN A 249 4.35 -20.43 -33.61
C ASN A 249 5.15 -20.34 -32.30
N PHE A 250 6.27 -19.62 -32.33
CA PHE A 250 7.13 -19.41 -31.15
C PHE A 250 6.37 -18.74 -29.99
N SER A 251 5.45 -17.81 -30.29
CA SER A 251 4.67 -17.08 -29.28
C SER A 251 3.65 -17.95 -28.55
N ARG A 252 3.26 -19.12 -29.08
CA ARG A 252 2.36 -20.07 -28.39
C ARG A 252 2.86 -20.42 -26.99
N PHE A 253 4.17 -20.43 -26.76
CA PHE A 253 4.78 -20.68 -25.45
C PHE A 253 4.27 -19.72 -24.36
N THR A 254 3.98 -18.47 -24.72
CA THR A 254 3.41 -17.49 -23.80
C THR A 254 1.96 -17.81 -23.40
N LEU A 255 1.22 -18.58 -24.21
CA LEU A 255 -0.13 -19.05 -23.85
C LEU A 255 -0.07 -20.13 -22.77
N LEU A 256 0.93 -21.01 -22.80
CA LEU A 256 1.19 -21.97 -21.72
C LEU A 256 1.51 -21.24 -20.42
N ARG A 257 2.36 -20.21 -20.48
CA ARG A 257 2.60 -19.31 -19.35
C ARG A 257 1.30 -18.70 -18.81
N GLY A 258 0.43 -18.23 -19.70
CA GLY A 258 -0.89 -17.72 -19.31
C GLY A 258 -1.80 -18.77 -18.65
N VAL A 259 -1.70 -20.06 -19.00
CA VAL A 259 -2.39 -21.14 -18.29
C VAL A 259 -1.84 -21.25 -16.86
N MET A 260 -0.53 -21.23 -16.66
CA MET A 260 0.08 -21.28 -15.32
C MET A 260 -0.38 -20.10 -14.45
N GLU A 261 -0.36 -18.88 -14.98
CA GLU A 261 -0.75 -17.67 -14.25
C GLU A 261 -2.22 -17.70 -13.81
N ARG A 262 -3.14 -18.15 -14.69
CA ARG A 262 -4.56 -18.30 -14.33
C ARG A 262 -4.82 -19.31 -13.23
N ASN A 263 -3.94 -20.30 -13.07
CA ASN A 263 -4.03 -21.33 -12.03
C ASN A 263 -3.18 -21.01 -10.78
N GLY A 264 -2.63 -19.79 -10.67
CA GLY A 264 -1.87 -19.34 -9.51
C GLY A 264 -0.39 -19.78 -9.48
N ASP A 265 0.11 -20.41 -10.53
CA ASP A 265 1.48 -20.91 -10.65
C ASP A 265 2.42 -19.95 -11.42
N GLY A 266 2.06 -18.67 -11.46
CA GLY A 266 2.88 -17.61 -12.08
C GLY A 266 4.27 -17.41 -11.45
N ARG A 267 4.52 -17.95 -10.26
CA ARG A 267 5.85 -17.93 -9.61
C ARG A 267 6.82 -18.98 -10.13
N LYS A 268 6.35 -20.00 -10.84
CA LYS A 268 7.17 -21.08 -11.37
C LYS A 268 7.72 -20.73 -12.74
N LEU A 269 8.90 -21.27 -13.08
CA LEU A 269 9.46 -21.13 -14.42
C LEU A 269 8.72 -22.01 -15.44
N LEU A 270 8.82 -21.63 -16.72
CA LEU A 270 8.43 -22.45 -17.86
C LEU A 270 9.66 -22.75 -18.72
N TRP A 271 10.00 -24.03 -18.84
CA TRP A 271 11.19 -24.50 -19.56
C TRP A 271 10.86 -24.89 -20.99
N GLY A 272 11.74 -24.54 -21.93
CA GLY A 272 11.61 -24.90 -23.34
C GLY A 272 12.26 -26.25 -23.58
N GLY A 273 11.51 -27.35 -23.47
CA GLY A 273 12.10 -28.70 -23.59
C GLY A 273 12.59 -29.05 -25.01
N ASN A 274 12.08 -28.39 -26.04
CA ASN A 274 12.56 -28.56 -27.41
C ASN A 274 12.10 -27.40 -28.31
N PHE A 275 12.97 -26.87 -29.17
CA PHE A 275 12.57 -25.88 -30.16
C PHE A 275 13.54 -25.77 -31.34
N GLY A 276 13.09 -25.09 -32.40
CA GLY A 276 13.93 -24.75 -33.55
C GLY A 276 13.10 -24.40 -34.79
N TRP A 277 13.80 -24.19 -35.90
CA TRP A 277 13.24 -24.06 -37.25
C TRP A 277 13.87 -25.09 -38.18
N ASN A 278 13.08 -25.72 -39.05
CA ASN A 278 13.55 -26.79 -39.93
C ASN A 278 13.88 -26.24 -41.33
N VAL A 279 15.00 -26.65 -41.94
CA VAL A 279 15.35 -26.25 -43.32
C VAL A 279 14.78 -27.18 -44.41
N LEU A 280 14.26 -28.34 -44.00
CA LEU A 280 13.59 -29.32 -44.85
C LEU A 280 12.07 -29.16 -44.75
N ALA A 281 11.36 -29.67 -45.76
CA ALA A 281 9.89 -29.72 -45.70
C ALA A 281 9.47 -30.72 -44.61
N SER A 282 8.80 -30.23 -43.57
CA SER A 282 8.42 -31.04 -42.41
C SER A 282 7.12 -30.55 -41.76
N PRO A 283 6.47 -31.36 -40.88
CA PRO A 283 5.38 -30.89 -40.03
C PRO A 283 5.75 -29.70 -39.14
N TRP A 284 7.04 -29.50 -38.86
CA TRP A 284 7.57 -28.34 -38.11
C TRP A 284 7.85 -27.13 -39.01
N GLY A 285 7.25 -27.05 -40.19
CA GLY A 285 7.47 -25.98 -41.14
C GLY A 285 8.76 -26.13 -41.95
N LYS A 286 9.06 -25.09 -42.74
CA LYS A 286 10.28 -24.98 -43.55
C LYS A 286 10.73 -23.53 -43.65
N VAL A 287 12.01 -23.28 -43.37
CA VAL A 287 12.69 -21.99 -43.57
C VAL A 287 13.98 -22.17 -44.37
N THR A 288 14.60 -21.07 -44.79
CA THR A 288 15.97 -21.11 -45.35
C THR A 288 17.02 -21.25 -44.24
N PRO A 289 18.24 -21.76 -44.54
CA PRO A 289 19.32 -21.82 -43.55
C PRO A 289 19.70 -20.47 -42.93
N ALA A 290 19.60 -19.38 -43.71
CA ALA A 290 19.84 -18.03 -43.21
C ALA A 290 18.76 -17.57 -42.22
N GLU A 291 17.48 -17.85 -42.52
CA GLU A 291 16.36 -17.58 -41.61
C GLU A 291 16.46 -18.43 -40.34
N GLN A 292 16.82 -19.73 -40.45
CA GLN A 292 17.00 -20.62 -39.30
C GLN A 292 17.99 -20.03 -38.29
N ALA A 293 19.16 -19.56 -38.77
CA ALA A 293 20.17 -18.93 -37.93
C ALA A 293 19.66 -17.62 -37.29
N ALA A 294 19.10 -16.72 -38.09
CA ALA A 294 18.61 -15.42 -37.62
C ALA A 294 17.46 -15.58 -36.61
N TYR A 295 16.51 -16.46 -36.88
CA TYR A 295 15.36 -16.72 -36.01
C TYR A 295 15.79 -17.36 -34.71
N THR A 296 16.74 -18.30 -34.72
CA THR A 296 17.23 -18.93 -33.48
C THR A 296 17.93 -17.92 -32.56
N LEU A 297 18.81 -17.07 -33.10
CA LEU A 297 19.47 -16.02 -32.31
C LEU A 297 18.45 -15.02 -31.75
N ARG A 298 17.50 -14.57 -32.58
CA ARG A 298 16.45 -13.63 -32.18
C ARG A 298 15.48 -14.23 -31.16
N ALA A 299 15.23 -15.54 -31.21
CA ALA A 299 14.42 -16.26 -30.23
C ALA A 299 15.06 -16.25 -28.83
N TYR A 300 16.37 -16.54 -28.74
CA TYR A 300 17.11 -16.42 -27.48
C TYR A 300 17.15 -14.98 -26.97
N GLU A 301 17.36 -14.01 -27.87
CA GLU A 301 17.34 -12.59 -27.50
C GLU A 301 15.98 -12.17 -26.93
N ARG A 302 14.89 -12.52 -27.63
CA ARG A 302 13.52 -12.23 -27.18
C ARG A 302 13.21 -12.90 -25.84
N ALA A 303 13.51 -14.19 -25.70
CA ALA A 303 13.30 -14.91 -24.44
C ALA A 303 14.13 -14.31 -23.31
N GLY A 304 15.38 -13.93 -23.58
CA GLY A 304 16.24 -13.22 -22.65
C GLY A 304 15.63 -11.90 -22.18
N GLN A 305 15.18 -11.06 -23.12
CA GLN A 305 14.71 -9.71 -22.85
C GLN A 305 13.27 -9.61 -22.31
N GLU A 306 12.38 -10.52 -22.70
CA GLU A 306 10.94 -10.39 -22.44
C GLU A 306 10.39 -11.43 -21.46
N TRP A 307 11.05 -12.58 -21.32
CA TRP A 307 10.54 -13.71 -20.56
C TRP A 307 11.41 -13.99 -19.33
N PRO A 308 11.40 -13.14 -18.28
CA PRO A 308 12.13 -13.41 -17.05
C PRO A 308 11.67 -14.70 -16.36
N TRP A 309 10.49 -15.22 -16.73
CA TRP A 309 9.91 -16.48 -16.27
C TRP A 309 10.36 -17.71 -17.09
N ALA A 310 11.05 -17.52 -18.21
CA ALA A 310 11.51 -18.63 -19.04
C ALA A 310 12.79 -19.23 -18.42
N GLY A 311 12.75 -20.56 -18.24
CA GLY A 311 13.94 -21.36 -18.03
C GLY A 311 14.74 -21.54 -19.34
N PRO A 312 15.75 -22.42 -19.32
CA PRO A 312 16.49 -22.79 -20.52
C PRO A 312 15.59 -23.27 -21.65
N LEU A 313 15.97 -22.91 -22.88
CA LEU A 313 15.33 -23.34 -24.12
C LEU A 313 16.28 -24.31 -24.82
N ALA A 314 15.86 -25.57 -24.94
CA ALA A 314 16.64 -26.66 -25.49
C ALA A 314 16.47 -26.73 -27.01
N LEU A 315 17.53 -26.43 -27.74
CA LEU A 315 17.53 -26.46 -29.20
C LEU A 315 17.49 -27.91 -29.69
N GLU A 316 16.67 -28.18 -30.71
CA GLU A 316 16.68 -29.41 -31.50
C GLU A 316 17.96 -29.45 -32.35
N VAL A 317 18.68 -30.58 -32.34
CA VAL A 317 19.95 -30.72 -33.09
C VAL A 317 19.95 -31.88 -34.08
N GLY A 318 18.80 -32.51 -34.29
CA GLY A 318 18.66 -33.66 -35.17
C GLY A 318 19.40 -34.92 -34.66
N PRO A 319 19.21 -36.06 -35.33
CA PRO A 319 19.85 -37.33 -34.91
C PRO A 319 21.35 -37.34 -35.23
N ALA A 320 22.13 -38.11 -34.47
CA ALA A 320 23.57 -38.27 -34.71
C ALA A 320 23.89 -39.06 -36.01
N ALA A 321 23.00 -39.98 -36.40
CA ALA A 321 23.11 -40.79 -37.62
C ALA A 321 21.73 -40.92 -38.32
N PRO A 322 21.20 -39.83 -38.90
CA PRO A 322 19.86 -39.80 -39.46
C PRO A 322 19.76 -40.66 -40.72
N SER A 323 18.64 -41.36 -40.88
CA SER A 323 18.30 -41.94 -42.18
C SER A 323 18.09 -40.82 -43.22
N ALA A 324 18.26 -41.11 -44.51
CA ALA A 324 18.14 -40.09 -45.56
C ALA A 324 16.77 -39.38 -45.56
N ASP A 325 15.73 -40.09 -45.12
CA ASP A 325 14.33 -39.64 -45.08
C ASP A 325 13.95 -38.96 -43.74
N ASP A 326 14.84 -38.95 -42.75
CA ASP A 326 14.55 -38.33 -41.44
C ASP A 326 14.57 -36.80 -41.55
N GLN A 327 13.39 -36.19 -41.47
CA GLN A 327 13.22 -34.73 -41.54
C GLN A 327 13.84 -33.98 -40.36
N ARG A 328 14.13 -34.65 -39.22
CA ARG A 328 14.78 -34.01 -38.06
C ARG A 328 16.23 -33.60 -38.35
N ARG A 329 16.87 -34.17 -39.38
CA ARG A 329 18.18 -33.71 -39.85
C ARG A 329 18.18 -32.23 -40.25
N GLY A 330 17.02 -31.65 -40.58
CA GLY A 330 16.88 -30.24 -40.92
C GLY A 330 17.09 -29.28 -39.74
N PHE A 331 17.27 -29.79 -38.51
CA PHE A 331 17.64 -29.02 -37.33
C PHE A 331 19.13 -29.12 -36.96
N ALA A 332 19.93 -29.87 -37.72
CA ALA A 332 21.30 -30.21 -37.35
C ALA A 332 22.21 -28.98 -37.13
N LEU A 333 23.01 -29.02 -36.06
CA LEU A 333 24.05 -28.01 -35.80
C LEU A 333 25.36 -28.27 -36.54
N ALA A 334 25.61 -29.55 -36.87
CA ALA A 334 26.74 -29.98 -37.65
C ALA A 334 26.29 -31.06 -38.65
N ASP A 335 26.95 -31.10 -39.80
CA ASP A 335 26.81 -32.18 -40.77
C ASP A 335 27.47 -33.48 -40.26
N PRO A 336 27.15 -34.65 -40.84
CA PRO A 336 27.71 -35.93 -40.40
C PRO A 336 29.24 -36.03 -40.48
N ASP A 337 29.88 -35.20 -41.30
CA ASP A 337 31.33 -35.10 -41.42
C ASP A 337 31.98 -34.25 -40.30
N GLY A 338 31.16 -33.66 -39.42
CA GLY A 338 31.56 -32.81 -38.30
C GLY A 338 31.71 -31.33 -38.66
N SER A 339 31.42 -30.92 -39.90
CA SER A 339 31.42 -29.49 -40.27
C SER A 339 30.18 -28.78 -39.72
N LEU A 340 30.34 -27.53 -39.26
CA LEU A 340 29.22 -26.76 -38.70
C LEU A 340 28.29 -26.27 -39.80
N THR A 341 26.98 -26.44 -39.59
CA THR A 341 25.94 -25.83 -40.43
C THR A 341 25.93 -24.30 -40.27
N PRO A 342 25.23 -23.53 -41.13
CA PRO A 342 25.10 -22.07 -40.94
C PRO A 342 24.57 -21.68 -39.56
N LEU A 343 23.67 -22.48 -38.99
CA LEU A 343 23.18 -22.31 -37.62
C LEU A 343 24.30 -22.57 -36.59
N GLY A 344 25.03 -23.68 -36.72
CA GLY A 344 26.17 -23.99 -35.85
C GLY A 344 27.24 -22.89 -35.86
N GLN A 345 27.63 -22.41 -37.04
CA GLN A 345 28.58 -21.31 -37.20
C GLN A 345 28.07 -20.01 -36.57
N SER A 346 26.77 -19.72 -36.70
CA SER A 346 26.16 -18.52 -36.11
C SER A 346 26.15 -18.56 -34.58
N LEU A 347 25.89 -19.73 -33.98
CA LEU A 347 25.88 -19.91 -32.52
C LEU A 347 27.29 -19.80 -31.91
N VAL A 348 28.30 -20.37 -32.58
CA VAL A 348 29.71 -20.26 -32.16
C VAL A 348 30.21 -18.82 -32.27
N SER A 349 29.84 -18.09 -33.33
CA SER A 349 30.24 -16.69 -33.51
C SER A 349 29.49 -15.69 -32.60
N HIS A 350 28.39 -16.11 -31.96
CA HIS A 350 27.59 -15.29 -31.04
C HIS A 350 27.46 -15.98 -29.67
N PRO A 351 28.54 -16.02 -28.86
CA PRO A 351 28.48 -16.61 -27.52
C PRO A 351 27.47 -15.86 -26.63
N PRO A 352 26.91 -16.51 -25.60
CA PRO A 352 26.04 -15.84 -24.64
C PRO A 352 26.79 -14.69 -23.94
N LEU A 353 26.10 -13.56 -23.72
CA LEU A 353 26.66 -12.44 -22.96
C LEU A 353 26.87 -12.86 -21.49
N LEU A 354 27.97 -12.42 -20.88
CA LEU A 354 28.22 -12.58 -19.43
C LEU A 354 27.38 -11.61 -18.57
N ALA A 355 26.52 -10.79 -19.19
CA ALA A 355 25.62 -9.87 -18.50
C ALA A 355 24.30 -10.57 -18.17
N ALA A 356 23.80 -10.40 -16.94
CA ALA A 356 22.51 -10.95 -16.53
C ALA A 356 21.35 -10.29 -17.31
N PRO A 357 20.52 -11.04 -18.07
CA PRO A 357 19.33 -10.50 -18.72
C PRO A 357 18.20 -10.28 -17.70
N PRO A 358 17.01 -9.76 -18.08
CA PRO A 358 15.87 -9.64 -17.17
C PRO A 358 15.50 -10.95 -16.45
N GLY A 359 15.32 -10.93 -15.13
CA GLY A 359 15.13 -12.14 -14.31
C GLY A 359 15.48 -11.92 -12.84
N ASN A 360 15.08 -12.88 -11.98
CA ASN A 360 15.55 -12.96 -10.60
C ASN A 360 16.77 -13.89 -10.55
N TYR A 361 17.82 -13.47 -9.86
CA TYR A 361 19.05 -14.24 -9.74
C TYR A 361 19.45 -14.39 -8.26
N PRO A 362 20.14 -15.49 -7.91
CA PRO A 362 20.80 -15.63 -6.62
C PRO A 362 21.98 -14.67 -6.50
N ALA A 363 22.50 -14.51 -5.29
CA ALA A 363 23.71 -13.73 -5.04
C ALA A 363 24.92 -14.32 -5.81
N GLN A 364 25.09 -15.63 -5.78
CA GLN A 364 26.11 -16.33 -6.55
C GLN A 364 25.68 -16.44 -8.02
N HIS A 365 26.26 -15.59 -8.88
CA HIS A 365 25.96 -15.58 -10.30
C HIS A 365 27.23 -15.29 -11.11
N PRO A 366 27.43 -15.88 -12.31
CA PRO A 366 28.63 -15.62 -13.13
C PRO A 366 28.85 -14.15 -13.51
N ALA A 367 27.77 -13.37 -13.53
CA ALA A 367 27.84 -11.93 -13.78
C ALA A 367 28.20 -11.08 -12.54
N ALA A 368 28.34 -11.71 -11.37
CA ALA A 368 28.65 -11.07 -10.09
C ALA A 368 30.09 -11.41 -9.64
N ALA A 369 30.78 -10.40 -9.13
CA ALA A 369 32.14 -10.48 -8.60
C ALA A 369 32.20 -9.84 -7.21
N TYR A 370 32.89 -10.52 -6.29
CA TYR A 370 32.98 -10.13 -4.88
C TYR A 370 34.42 -9.83 -4.50
N THR A 371 34.63 -8.72 -3.82
CA THR A 371 35.91 -8.30 -3.24
C THR A 371 35.74 -8.21 -1.72
N GLY A 372 36.67 -8.79 -0.96
CA GLY A 372 36.58 -8.93 0.50
C GLY A 372 36.24 -10.36 0.93
N ALA A 373 36.17 -10.61 2.24
CA ALA A 373 35.94 -11.93 2.82
C ALA A 373 34.45 -12.29 2.89
N TRP A 374 33.75 -12.29 1.76
CA TRP A 374 32.31 -12.61 1.69
C TRP A 374 32.06 -14.10 1.98
N GLU A 375 30.99 -14.39 2.71
CA GLU A 375 30.51 -15.74 2.94
C GLU A 375 29.25 -16.04 2.12
N PHE A 376 29.06 -17.30 1.76
CA PHE A 376 27.96 -17.74 0.90
C PHE A 376 27.23 -18.95 1.47
N SER A 377 25.90 -18.95 1.35
CA SER A 377 25.03 -20.09 1.67
C SER A 377 23.82 -20.10 0.75
N GLU A 378 22.90 -21.04 0.95
CA GLU A 378 21.57 -21.05 0.31
C GLU A 378 20.76 -19.78 0.60
N LEU A 379 21.07 -19.07 1.69
CA LEU A 379 20.43 -17.79 2.00
C LEU A 379 20.96 -16.65 1.10
N GLY A 380 22.15 -16.79 0.50
CA GLY A 380 22.75 -15.78 -0.36
C GLY A 380 24.16 -15.41 0.12
N ALA A 381 24.52 -14.14 -0.05
CA ALA A 381 25.82 -13.60 0.35
C ALA A 381 25.70 -12.81 1.66
N ASP A 382 26.61 -13.09 2.59
CA ASP A 382 26.73 -12.35 3.84
C ASP A 382 27.88 -11.35 3.82
N ILE A 383 27.63 -10.20 4.44
CA ILE A 383 28.56 -9.08 4.44
C ILE A 383 29.70 -9.36 5.44
N PRO A 384 30.98 -9.14 5.07
CA PRO A 384 32.10 -9.35 6.00
C PRO A 384 32.00 -8.44 7.24
N GLU A 385 32.47 -8.91 8.39
CA GLU A 385 32.56 -8.08 9.62
C GLU A 385 33.48 -6.86 9.42
N ASP A 386 34.61 -7.05 8.72
CA ASP A 386 35.41 -5.95 8.17
C ASP A 386 34.89 -5.58 6.78
N ASP A 387 33.89 -4.70 6.75
CA ASP A 387 33.24 -4.21 5.54
C ASP A 387 34.08 -3.18 4.77
N ALA A 388 35.24 -2.76 5.32
CA ALA A 388 36.10 -1.77 4.70
C ALA A 388 36.70 -2.30 3.39
N GLY A 389 36.24 -1.74 2.27
CA GLY A 389 36.67 -2.17 0.93
C GLY A 389 35.97 -3.43 0.42
N ALA A 390 35.01 -3.98 1.18
CA ALA A 390 34.11 -5.01 0.68
C ALA A 390 33.28 -4.44 -0.48
N ARG A 391 33.19 -5.18 -1.58
CA ARG A 391 32.47 -4.73 -2.77
C ARG A 391 31.82 -5.89 -3.49
N LEU A 392 30.56 -5.70 -3.88
CA LEU A 392 29.87 -6.54 -4.85
C LEU A 392 29.74 -5.76 -6.16
N THR A 393 30.24 -6.32 -7.25
CA THR A 393 30.07 -5.77 -8.61
C THR A 393 29.25 -6.75 -9.43
N PHE A 394 28.23 -6.30 -10.14
CA PHE A 394 27.52 -7.17 -11.08
C PHE A 394 27.22 -6.48 -12.41
N THR A 395 27.23 -7.29 -13.47
CA THR A 395 27.00 -6.85 -14.85
C THR A 395 25.63 -7.32 -15.33
N PHE A 396 24.83 -6.43 -15.90
CA PHE A 396 23.47 -6.76 -16.34
C PHE A 396 23.06 -6.01 -17.61
N GLN A 397 22.02 -6.50 -18.28
CA GLN A 397 21.41 -5.85 -19.45
C GLN A 397 19.91 -5.69 -19.21
N GLY A 398 19.44 -4.44 -19.09
CA GLY A 398 18.05 -4.13 -18.75
C GLY A 398 17.89 -2.66 -18.37
N SER A 399 16.65 -2.18 -18.29
CA SER A 399 16.36 -0.79 -17.94
C SER A 399 16.16 -0.54 -16.45
N ASP A 400 15.91 -1.60 -15.68
CA ASP A 400 15.64 -1.51 -14.24
C ASP A 400 16.48 -2.53 -13.50
N LEU A 401 16.86 -2.16 -12.28
CA LEU A 401 17.64 -2.98 -11.38
C LEU A 401 17.03 -2.96 -9.99
N GLY A 402 16.91 -4.14 -9.39
CA GLY A 402 16.51 -4.32 -8.00
C GLY A 402 17.52 -5.19 -7.24
N LEU A 403 17.69 -4.92 -5.95
CA LEU A 403 18.43 -5.78 -5.03
C LEU A 403 17.45 -6.62 -4.24
N ARG A 404 17.67 -7.93 -4.19
CA ARG A 404 16.89 -8.86 -3.36
C ARG A 404 17.60 -8.95 -2.02
N VAL A 405 17.04 -8.29 -1.02
CA VAL A 405 17.67 -8.11 0.29
C VAL A 405 16.82 -8.68 1.39
N ARG A 406 17.48 -9.26 2.40
CA ARG A 406 16.84 -9.48 3.70
C ARG A 406 16.90 -8.18 4.46
N ARG A 407 15.78 -7.84 5.08
CA ARG A 407 15.63 -6.68 5.96
C ARG A 407 15.08 -7.16 7.27
N GLY A 408 15.40 -6.47 8.36
CA GLY A 408 14.94 -6.87 9.69
C GLY A 408 15.20 -5.81 10.75
N ASP A 409 15.19 -6.22 12.01
CA ASP A 409 15.50 -5.35 13.16
C ASP A 409 17.02 -5.19 13.36
N TYR A 410 17.70 -4.67 12.33
CA TYR A 410 19.12 -4.37 12.39
C TYR A 410 19.45 -3.15 11.54
N ARG A 411 20.56 -2.49 11.88
CA ARG A 411 21.10 -1.34 11.14
C ARG A 411 22.19 -1.79 10.18
N ALA A 412 21.93 -1.61 8.89
CA ALA A 412 22.92 -1.71 7.83
C ALA A 412 22.47 -0.90 6.61
N TYR A 413 23.43 -0.52 5.78
CA TYR A 413 23.20 0.24 4.55
C TYR A 413 23.95 -0.39 3.38
N LEU A 414 23.41 -0.27 2.17
CA LEU A 414 24.11 -0.62 0.94
C LEU A 414 24.24 0.62 0.07
N TYR A 415 25.46 1.07 -0.19
CA TYR A 415 25.73 2.16 -1.12
C TYR A 415 25.78 1.61 -2.55
N VAL A 416 24.96 2.14 -3.45
CA VAL A 416 24.75 1.58 -4.78
C VAL A 416 25.07 2.62 -5.85
N THR A 417 25.93 2.23 -6.79
CA THR A 417 26.17 2.99 -8.04
C THR A 417 25.87 2.11 -9.24
N VAL A 418 25.42 2.74 -10.34
CA VAL A 418 25.21 2.10 -11.64
C VAL A 418 25.94 2.96 -12.68
N ASP A 419 26.84 2.34 -13.44
CA ASP A 419 27.71 3.01 -14.42
C ASP A 419 28.50 4.19 -13.82
N GLY A 420 28.94 4.03 -12.57
CA GLY A 420 29.68 5.05 -11.82
C GLY A 420 28.84 6.23 -11.32
N GLN A 421 27.52 6.22 -11.51
CA GLN A 421 26.61 7.23 -10.99
C GLN A 421 25.81 6.69 -9.80
N PRO A 422 25.46 7.52 -8.80
CA PRO A 422 24.55 7.13 -7.72
C PRO A 422 23.23 6.57 -8.28
N ALA A 423 22.79 5.43 -7.74
CA ALA A 423 21.58 4.77 -8.21
C ALA A 423 20.34 5.68 -8.09
N ASN A 424 19.60 5.86 -9.19
CA ASN A 424 18.62 6.94 -9.34
C ASN A 424 17.25 6.68 -8.67
N ARG A 425 17.07 5.55 -7.99
CA ARG A 425 15.85 5.23 -7.22
C ARG A 425 16.06 5.26 -5.72
N LEU A 426 17.29 5.50 -5.26
CA LEU A 426 17.64 5.52 -3.85
C LEU A 426 17.83 6.96 -3.32
N PRO A 427 17.57 7.20 -2.03
CA PRO A 427 17.94 8.45 -1.38
C PRO A 427 19.47 8.60 -1.37
N GLN A 428 19.94 9.84 -1.31
CA GLN A 428 21.38 10.15 -1.37
C GLN A 428 21.85 10.91 -0.12
N ASP A 429 23.03 10.59 0.39
CA ASP A 429 23.75 11.38 1.39
C ASP A 429 25.07 11.93 0.80
N GLU A 430 26.00 12.35 1.64
CA GLU A 430 27.31 12.85 1.20
C GLU A 430 28.20 11.76 0.56
N ARG A 431 27.95 10.48 0.85
CA ARG A 431 28.69 9.34 0.29
C ARG A 431 28.08 8.82 -1.01
N GLY A 432 26.77 8.96 -1.19
CA GLY A 432 26.08 8.61 -2.44
C GLY A 432 24.68 8.06 -2.21
N ALA A 433 24.18 7.29 -3.17
CA ALA A 433 22.89 6.63 -3.10
C ALA A 433 22.97 5.41 -2.16
N TYR A 434 22.07 5.34 -1.18
CA TYR A 434 22.06 4.27 -0.17
C TYR A 434 20.70 3.58 -0.05
N LEU A 435 20.73 2.28 0.24
CA LEU A 435 19.58 1.45 0.57
C LEU A 435 19.62 1.12 2.06
N VAL A 436 18.47 1.23 2.74
CA VAL A 436 18.32 0.94 4.17
C VAL A 436 17.89 -0.51 4.39
N LEU A 437 18.66 -1.29 5.15
CA LEU A 437 18.34 -2.70 5.43
C LEU A 437 17.47 -2.91 6.67
N THR A 438 17.24 -1.87 7.47
CA THR A 438 16.26 -1.93 8.57
C THR A 438 14.85 -2.05 8.00
N ALA A 439 14.09 -3.07 8.40
CA ALA A 439 12.72 -3.27 7.94
C ALA A 439 11.78 -2.14 8.45
N PRO A 440 10.80 -1.68 7.65
CA PRO A 440 9.89 -0.60 8.06
C PRO A 440 9.13 -0.89 9.36
N ASP A 441 8.74 -2.15 9.60
CA ASP A 441 8.04 -2.61 10.80
C ASP A 441 8.90 -3.50 11.72
N LEU A 442 10.21 -3.55 11.48
CA LEU A 442 11.19 -4.37 12.21
C LEU A 442 10.97 -5.89 12.07
N THR A 443 10.07 -6.33 11.18
CA THR A 443 9.89 -7.76 10.93
C THR A 443 10.86 -8.24 9.85
N PRO A 444 11.51 -9.41 10.03
CA PRO A 444 12.36 -9.99 9.00
C PRO A 444 11.59 -10.27 7.71
N ALA A 445 12.06 -9.74 6.59
CA ALA A 445 11.42 -9.91 5.29
C ALA A 445 12.46 -9.98 4.17
N LEU A 446 12.22 -10.83 3.17
CA LEU A 446 12.93 -10.83 1.89
C LEU A 446 12.19 -9.92 0.91
N GLU A 447 12.83 -8.85 0.47
CA GLU A 447 12.23 -7.83 -0.39
C GLU A 447 13.11 -7.58 -1.62
N THR A 448 12.49 -7.35 -2.78
CA THR A 448 13.16 -6.81 -3.95
C THR A 448 13.01 -5.29 -3.96
N ILE A 449 14.09 -4.57 -3.65
CA ILE A 449 14.10 -3.10 -3.60
C ILE A 449 14.61 -2.57 -4.95
N PRO A 450 13.82 -1.77 -5.69
CA PRO A 450 14.28 -1.11 -6.92
C PRO A 450 15.38 -0.10 -6.58
N VAL A 451 16.56 -0.25 -7.19
CA VAL A 451 17.71 0.65 -6.98
C VAL A 451 17.98 1.55 -8.18
N ALA A 452 17.68 1.11 -9.40
CA ALA A 452 17.78 1.92 -10.61
C ALA A 452 16.64 1.65 -11.59
N SER A 453 16.26 2.66 -12.37
CA SER A 453 15.26 2.55 -13.44
C SER A 453 15.51 3.54 -14.57
N GLY A 454 15.01 3.26 -15.76
CA GLY A 454 15.16 4.15 -16.92
C GLY A 454 16.57 4.16 -17.51
N LEU A 455 17.30 3.06 -17.32
CA LEU A 455 18.58 2.80 -17.99
C LEU A 455 18.35 2.38 -19.45
N ASP A 456 19.39 2.43 -20.28
CA ASP A 456 19.31 2.01 -21.68
C ASP A 456 19.14 0.47 -21.76
N PRO A 457 17.97 -0.05 -22.17
CA PRO A 457 17.71 -1.48 -22.15
C PRO A 457 18.57 -2.29 -23.13
N ALA A 458 19.27 -1.66 -24.08
CA ALA A 458 20.18 -2.34 -25.00
C ALA A 458 21.62 -2.39 -24.47
N ALA A 459 22.01 -1.48 -23.57
CA ALA A 459 23.36 -1.39 -23.05
C ALA A 459 23.63 -2.44 -21.95
N VAL A 460 24.91 -2.78 -21.81
CA VAL A 460 25.40 -3.55 -20.66
C VAL A 460 25.80 -2.56 -19.57
N HIS A 461 25.23 -2.73 -18.39
CA HIS A 461 25.41 -1.88 -17.23
C HIS A 461 26.24 -2.58 -16.16
N VAL A 462 26.97 -1.79 -15.37
CA VAL A 462 27.73 -2.29 -14.22
C VAL A 462 27.22 -1.63 -12.95
N ALA A 463 26.73 -2.44 -12.02
CA ALA A 463 26.37 -1.98 -10.68
C ALA A 463 27.46 -2.33 -9.68
N VAL A 464 27.74 -1.39 -8.78
CA VAL A 464 28.70 -1.56 -7.67
C VAL A 464 27.98 -1.27 -6.36
N ILE A 465 28.11 -2.20 -5.42
CA ILE A 465 27.49 -2.18 -4.10
C ILE A 465 28.59 -2.24 -3.05
N GLU A 466 28.60 -1.24 -2.18
CA GLU A 466 29.51 -1.11 -1.04
C GLU A 466 28.68 -1.17 0.24
N PRO A 467 28.80 -2.24 1.04
CA PRO A 467 28.04 -2.38 2.26
C PRO A 467 28.59 -1.50 3.40
N GLU A 468 27.71 -1.14 4.32
CA GLU A 468 28.05 -0.66 5.66
C GLU A 468 27.26 -1.50 6.68
N ARG A 469 27.98 -2.31 7.46
CA ARG A 469 27.47 -3.29 8.45
C ARG A 469 26.60 -4.39 7.80
N GLY A 470 25.92 -5.17 8.63
CA GLY A 470 24.97 -6.19 8.19
C GLY A 470 25.55 -7.60 8.06
N TRP A 471 26.70 -7.85 8.69
CA TRP A 471 27.25 -9.19 8.90
C TRP A 471 26.31 -10.05 9.76
N ASP A 472 26.38 -11.37 9.58
CA ASP A 472 25.51 -12.38 10.19
C ASP A 472 24.01 -12.23 9.84
N GLN A 473 23.66 -11.47 8.81
CA GLN A 473 22.25 -11.23 8.42
C GLN A 473 21.85 -11.89 7.10
N TRP A 474 22.81 -12.40 6.32
CA TRP A 474 22.58 -12.89 4.95
C TRP A 474 21.84 -11.85 4.11
N ALA A 475 22.32 -10.61 4.22
CA ALA A 475 21.61 -9.40 3.80
C ALA A 475 21.32 -9.38 2.29
N ILE A 476 22.14 -10.02 1.47
CA ILE A 476 21.99 -10.04 0.01
C ILE A 476 21.54 -11.44 -0.43
N ALA A 477 20.25 -11.59 -0.72
CA ALA A 477 19.72 -12.83 -1.32
C ALA A 477 20.09 -12.96 -2.80
N GLY A 478 20.19 -11.83 -3.50
CA GLY A 478 20.51 -11.77 -4.91
C GLY A 478 20.09 -10.46 -5.56
N PHE A 479 19.79 -10.49 -6.84
CA PHE A 479 19.41 -9.29 -7.60
C PHE A 479 18.33 -9.61 -8.64
N ALA A 480 17.63 -8.58 -9.07
CA ALA A 480 16.56 -8.66 -10.06
C ALA A 480 16.83 -7.66 -11.18
N VAL A 481 16.79 -8.12 -12.41
CA VAL A 481 16.96 -7.27 -13.60
C VAL A 481 15.62 -7.15 -14.31
N GLY A 482 15.26 -5.94 -14.69
CA GLY A 482 13.99 -5.63 -15.33
C GLY A 482 14.17 -4.93 -16.67
N ARG A 483 13.13 -4.98 -17.51
CA ARG A 483 13.08 -4.27 -18.78
C ARG A 483 11.72 -3.62 -18.95
N ARG A 484 11.70 -2.31 -19.17
CA ARG A 484 10.50 -1.58 -19.55
C ARG A 484 10.22 -1.81 -21.00
N LEU A 485 8.98 -2.15 -21.28
CA LEU A 485 8.54 -2.36 -22.65
C LEU A 485 8.41 -0.99 -23.33
N PRO A 486 8.85 -0.84 -24.60
CA PRO A 486 8.77 0.42 -25.31
C PRO A 486 7.34 0.94 -25.35
N ASP A 487 7.10 2.17 -24.87
CA ASP A 487 5.75 2.76 -24.78
C ASP A 487 5.28 3.47 -26.05
N GLY A 488 6.14 3.51 -27.09
CA GLY A 488 6.09 4.13 -28.43
C GLY A 488 4.87 4.90 -28.98
N GLY A 489 4.04 5.53 -28.14
CA GLY A 489 2.79 6.21 -28.49
C GLY A 489 1.53 5.68 -27.77
N PHE A 490 1.61 4.54 -27.06
CA PHE A 490 0.47 3.95 -26.35
C PHE A 490 -0.11 4.88 -25.29
N THR A 491 0.75 5.40 -24.40
CA THR A 491 0.33 6.32 -23.32
C THR A 491 -0.27 7.60 -23.89
N THR A 492 0.34 8.16 -24.94
CA THR A 492 -0.18 9.34 -25.65
C THR A 492 -1.54 9.06 -26.28
N ALA A 493 -1.71 7.92 -26.97
CA ALA A 493 -2.97 7.52 -27.57
C ALA A 493 -4.07 7.33 -26.50
N VAL A 494 -3.76 6.67 -25.38
CA VAL A 494 -4.68 6.49 -24.25
C VAL A 494 -5.09 7.84 -23.66
N LEU A 495 -4.15 8.76 -23.43
CA LEU A 495 -4.44 10.09 -22.88
C LEU A 495 -5.31 10.92 -23.84
N LEU A 496 -5.01 10.91 -25.14
CA LEU A 496 -5.82 11.60 -26.15
C LEU A 496 -7.23 11.02 -26.23
N LEU A 497 -7.37 9.69 -26.26
CA LEU A 497 -8.68 9.03 -26.30
C LEU A 497 -9.48 9.21 -25.01
N ALA A 498 -8.82 9.24 -23.85
CA ALA A 498 -9.44 9.53 -22.55
C ALA A 498 -9.91 10.99 -22.48
N ALA A 499 -9.11 11.94 -22.98
CA ALA A 499 -9.50 13.35 -23.07
C ALA A 499 -10.71 13.53 -24.01
N LEU A 500 -10.72 12.85 -25.17
CA LEU A 500 -11.86 12.83 -26.09
C LEU A 500 -13.10 12.18 -25.46
N SER A 501 -12.94 11.12 -24.67
CA SER A 501 -14.03 10.47 -23.93
C SER A 501 -14.61 11.43 -22.89
N ALA A 502 -13.76 12.13 -22.14
CA ALA A 502 -14.18 13.13 -21.16
C ALA A 502 -14.90 14.31 -21.83
N ALA A 503 -14.39 14.80 -22.96
CA ALA A 503 -15.04 15.84 -23.76
C ALA A 503 -16.39 15.39 -24.32
N GLY A 504 -16.49 14.16 -24.85
CA GLY A 504 -17.73 13.54 -25.31
C GLY A 504 -18.76 13.38 -24.19
N LEU A 505 -18.32 12.95 -23.00
CA LEU A 505 -19.18 12.82 -21.82
C LEU A 505 -19.68 14.19 -21.31
N ALA A 506 -18.79 15.18 -21.22
CA ALA A 506 -19.14 16.55 -20.84
C ALA A 506 -20.11 17.19 -21.85
N GLY A 507 -19.88 16.97 -23.15
CA GLY A 507 -20.78 17.37 -24.23
C GLY A 507 -22.15 16.68 -24.13
N ALA A 508 -22.18 15.36 -23.99
CA ALA A 508 -23.41 14.59 -23.83
C ALA A 508 -24.21 15.04 -22.60
N TRP A 509 -23.54 15.33 -21.48
CA TRP A 509 -24.18 15.85 -20.29
C TRP A 509 -24.70 17.29 -20.46
N SER A 510 -23.89 18.19 -21.04
CA SER A 510 -24.23 19.59 -21.24
C SER A 510 -25.42 19.77 -22.20
N PHE A 511 -25.37 19.08 -23.35
CA PHE A 511 -26.45 19.12 -24.33
C PHE A 511 -27.65 18.26 -23.92
N GLY A 512 -27.40 17.15 -23.21
CA GLY A 512 -28.43 16.21 -22.73
C GLY A 512 -29.29 16.78 -21.61
N ARG A 513 -28.73 17.62 -20.72
CA ARG A 513 -29.51 18.35 -19.71
C ARG A 513 -30.57 19.28 -20.28
N GLY A 514 -30.41 19.69 -21.55
CA GLY A 514 -31.36 20.52 -22.28
C GLY A 514 -32.31 19.77 -23.20
N LEU A 515 -32.34 18.42 -23.15
CA LEU A 515 -33.27 17.58 -23.89
C LEU A 515 -34.52 17.30 -23.06
N ASP A 516 -35.67 17.22 -23.73
CA ASP A 516 -36.96 16.91 -23.10
C ASP A 516 -37.07 15.41 -22.80
N TRP A 517 -36.52 14.99 -21.65
CA TRP A 517 -36.59 13.64 -21.12
C TRP A 517 -38.03 13.19 -20.80
N GLY A 518 -39.02 14.08 -20.88
CA GLY A 518 -40.43 13.80 -20.57
C GLY A 518 -40.96 12.57 -21.32
N ARG A 519 -40.69 12.46 -22.62
CA ARG A 519 -41.11 11.31 -23.45
C ARG A 519 -40.40 9.99 -23.14
N LEU A 520 -39.23 10.03 -22.50
CA LEU A 520 -38.44 8.86 -22.10
C LEU A 520 -38.84 8.40 -20.68
N GLY A 521 -39.15 9.36 -19.80
CA GLY A 521 -39.83 9.13 -18.53
C GLY A 521 -41.25 8.57 -18.70
N ASP A 522 -41.94 8.87 -19.80
CA ASP A 522 -43.24 8.25 -20.14
C ASP A 522 -43.13 6.73 -20.39
N ARG A 523 -42.00 6.26 -20.93
CA ARG A 523 -41.72 4.82 -21.11
C ARG A 523 -41.26 4.13 -19.83
N ALA A 524 -40.55 4.82 -18.95
CA ALA A 524 -40.22 4.29 -17.62
C ALA A 524 -41.47 4.21 -16.72
N ARG A 525 -42.38 5.20 -16.83
CA ARG A 525 -43.71 5.17 -16.21
C ARG A 525 -44.56 4.02 -16.74
N SER A 526 -44.49 3.70 -18.03
CA SER A 526 -45.19 2.54 -18.58
C SER A 526 -44.59 1.20 -18.13
N ALA A 527 -43.29 1.15 -17.79
CA ALA A 527 -42.67 -0.02 -17.17
C ALA A 527 -43.02 -0.18 -15.69
N TRP A 528 -43.11 0.92 -14.93
CA TRP A 528 -43.62 0.93 -13.56
C TRP A 528 -45.09 0.46 -13.50
N ALA A 529 -45.91 0.89 -14.44
CA ALA A 529 -47.29 0.44 -14.59
C ALA A 529 -47.45 -1.04 -15.00
N ARG A 530 -46.38 -1.72 -15.43
CA ARG A 530 -46.39 -3.17 -15.74
C ARG A 530 -46.14 -4.05 -14.51
N LEU A 531 -45.55 -3.50 -13.45
CA LEU A 531 -45.59 -4.14 -12.14
C LEU A 531 -47.04 -4.02 -11.68
N GLY A 532 -47.86 -5.05 -11.87
CA GLY A 532 -49.26 -5.02 -11.43
C GLY A 532 -49.38 -4.72 -9.93
N ASP A 533 -50.59 -4.38 -9.47
CA ASP A 533 -50.86 -3.87 -8.13
C ASP A 533 -50.19 -4.67 -6.99
N ALA A 534 -50.07 -5.99 -7.13
CA ALA A 534 -49.40 -6.88 -6.18
C ALA A 534 -47.87 -6.67 -6.05
N GLY A 535 -47.17 -6.39 -7.16
CA GLY A 535 -45.72 -6.11 -7.15
C GLY A 535 -45.40 -4.72 -6.60
N GLN A 536 -46.29 -3.77 -6.85
CA GLN A 536 -46.24 -2.44 -6.24
C GLN A 536 -46.56 -2.51 -4.73
N LEU A 537 -47.53 -3.34 -4.32
CA LEU A 537 -47.89 -3.60 -2.92
C LEU A 537 -46.77 -4.32 -2.14
N ALA A 538 -46.08 -5.29 -2.72
CA ALA A 538 -44.97 -5.98 -2.06
C ALA A 538 -43.79 -5.04 -1.77
N LEU A 539 -43.43 -4.19 -2.75
CA LEU A 539 -42.39 -3.17 -2.56
C LEU A 539 -42.83 -2.10 -1.54
N THR A 540 -44.11 -1.72 -1.58
CA THR A 540 -44.73 -0.78 -0.61
C THR A 540 -44.81 -1.38 0.79
N ALA A 541 -45.01 -2.69 0.94
CA ALA A 541 -45.07 -3.41 2.21
C ALA A 541 -43.68 -3.62 2.82
N ILE A 542 -42.64 -3.87 2.02
CA ILE A 542 -41.24 -3.96 2.48
C ILE A 542 -40.75 -2.58 2.97
N VAL A 543 -41.06 -1.52 2.22
CA VAL A 543 -40.80 -0.13 2.65
C VAL A 543 -41.70 0.24 3.85
N GLY A 544 -42.94 -0.25 3.89
CA GLY A 544 -43.90 -0.07 4.98
C GLY A 544 -43.50 -0.74 6.29
N ALA A 545 -42.89 -1.92 6.25
CA ALA A 545 -42.33 -2.63 7.40
C ALA A 545 -41.12 -1.88 7.97
N GLY A 546 -40.25 -1.33 7.12
CA GLY A 546 -39.18 -0.40 7.52
C GLY A 546 -39.71 0.90 8.14
N LEU A 547 -40.88 1.37 7.68
CA LEU A 547 -41.57 2.56 8.21
C LEU A 547 -42.38 2.29 9.49
N HIS A 548 -42.79 1.04 9.76
CA HIS A 548 -43.49 0.64 11.00
C HIS A 548 -42.53 0.37 12.17
N LEU A 549 -41.29 -0.05 11.92
CA LEU A 549 -40.23 -0.04 12.94
C LEU A 549 -39.91 1.41 13.41
N SER A 550 -40.10 2.38 12.52
CA SER A 550 -40.05 3.82 12.81
C SER A 550 -41.28 4.35 13.58
N ALA A 551 -42.40 3.63 13.61
CA ALA A 551 -43.59 4.00 14.39
C ALA A 551 -43.47 3.63 15.89
N TRP A 552 -42.48 2.83 16.27
CA TRP A 552 -42.14 2.58 17.68
C TRP A 552 -41.41 3.76 18.33
N LEU A 553 -40.82 4.65 17.51
CA LEU A 553 -40.08 5.85 17.93
C LEU A 553 -40.96 7.10 18.12
N THR A 554 -42.30 6.95 18.08
CA THR A 554 -43.24 8.08 18.05
C THR A 554 -43.61 8.63 19.45
N PHE A 555 -42.92 8.23 20.52
CA PHE A 555 -43.03 8.84 21.86
C PHE A 555 -42.16 10.12 22.04
N GLU A 556 -41.83 10.84 20.96
CA GLU A 556 -40.95 12.01 20.98
C GLU A 556 -41.52 13.17 21.83
N ASN A 557 -42.84 13.37 21.86
CA ASN A 557 -43.44 14.56 22.47
C ASN A 557 -43.63 14.46 23.99
N GLU A 558 -43.89 13.27 24.54
CA GLU A 558 -44.11 13.10 25.99
C GLU A 558 -42.79 12.99 26.78
N LEU A 559 -41.78 12.30 26.25
CA LEU A 559 -40.47 12.15 26.90
C LEU A 559 -39.63 13.44 26.85
N SER A 560 -39.71 14.19 25.75
CA SER A 560 -39.08 15.52 25.62
C SER A 560 -39.76 16.59 26.48
N ALA A 561 -41.04 16.40 26.84
CA ALA A 561 -41.73 17.24 27.81
C ALA A 561 -41.34 16.87 29.25
N LEU A 562 -41.15 15.57 29.55
CA LEU A 562 -40.68 15.07 30.85
C LEU A 562 -39.26 15.59 31.18
N THR A 563 -38.32 15.50 30.24
CA THR A 563 -36.95 16.00 30.43
C THR A 563 -36.87 17.52 30.60
N ARG A 564 -37.76 18.29 29.95
CA ARG A 564 -37.88 19.75 30.19
C ARG A 564 -38.43 20.07 31.58
N ARG A 565 -39.28 19.22 32.16
CA ARG A 565 -39.81 19.38 33.52
C ARG A 565 -38.80 19.03 34.62
N LEU A 566 -37.85 18.13 34.36
CA LEU A 566 -36.86 17.64 35.33
C LEU A 566 -35.61 18.54 35.50
N GLY A 567 -35.51 19.67 34.78
CA GLY A 567 -34.35 20.57 34.82
C GLY A 567 -33.12 20.04 34.07
N GLU A 568 -32.05 20.84 34.00
CA GLU A 568 -30.83 20.48 33.22
C GLU A 568 -29.96 19.42 33.92
N THR A 569 -30.04 19.30 35.24
CA THR A 569 -29.13 18.49 36.06
C THR A 569 -29.41 16.99 35.98
N VAL A 570 -30.69 16.59 36.00
CA VAL A 570 -31.07 15.16 36.02
C VAL A 570 -30.66 14.45 34.73
N PRO A 571 -30.96 14.96 33.51
CA PRO A 571 -30.51 14.31 32.27
C PRO A 571 -29.00 14.18 32.17
N LEU A 572 -28.25 15.16 32.71
CA LEU A 572 -26.79 15.16 32.71
C LEU A 572 -26.23 14.07 33.62
N VAL A 573 -26.74 13.95 34.85
CA VAL A 573 -26.36 12.89 35.80
C VAL A 573 -26.70 11.50 35.24
N VAL A 574 -27.91 11.33 34.69
CA VAL A 574 -28.31 10.04 34.08
C VAL A 574 -27.41 9.69 32.90
N THR A 575 -27.08 10.65 32.03
CA THR A 575 -26.15 10.41 30.91
C THR A 575 -24.77 10.01 31.39
N ALA A 576 -24.23 10.71 32.40
CA ALA A 576 -22.93 10.39 32.99
C ALA A 576 -22.90 9.00 33.65
N LEU A 577 -23.93 8.66 34.43
CA LEU A 577 -24.06 7.33 35.06
C LEU A 577 -24.21 6.23 34.02
N THR A 578 -24.99 6.46 32.94
CA THR A 578 -25.16 5.48 31.87
C THR A 578 -23.86 5.25 31.10
N ALA A 579 -23.09 6.32 30.84
CA ALA A 579 -21.77 6.21 30.23
C ALA A 579 -20.75 5.53 31.15
N GLY A 580 -20.81 5.79 32.46
CA GLY A 580 -20.03 5.05 33.44
C GLY A 580 -20.38 3.57 33.47
N LEU A 581 -21.67 3.24 33.46
CA LEU A 581 -22.15 1.87 33.38
C LEU A 581 -21.66 1.17 32.11
N PHE A 582 -21.71 1.86 30.97
CA PHE A 582 -21.13 1.36 29.71
C PHE A 582 -19.62 1.08 29.84
N TYR A 583 -18.86 2.02 30.39
CA TYR A 583 -17.40 1.93 30.40
C TYR A 583 -16.85 0.97 31.45
N TRP A 584 -17.48 0.85 32.63
CA TRP A 584 -16.99 0.02 33.75
C TRP A 584 -17.70 -1.32 33.89
N SER A 585 -18.87 -1.54 33.27
CA SER A 585 -19.56 -2.83 33.40
C SER A 585 -18.72 -3.97 32.81
N PRO A 586 -18.48 -5.07 33.51
CA PRO A 586 -17.83 -6.25 32.92
C PRO A 586 -18.76 -7.04 31.98
N SER A 587 -20.09 -6.83 32.06
CA SER A 587 -21.07 -7.57 31.25
C SER A 587 -21.28 -6.92 29.89
N ALA A 588 -21.08 -7.70 28.81
CA ALA A 588 -21.35 -7.28 27.44
C ALA A 588 -22.81 -6.89 27.22
N VAL A 589 -23.75 -7.63 27.82
CA VAL A 589 -25.20 -7.33 27.73
C VAL A 589 -25.51 -5.98 28.37
N VAL A 590 -24.99 -5.72 29.57
CA VAL A 590 -25.19 -4.45 30.27
C VAL A 590 -24.54 -3.30 29.49
N ALA A 591 -23.37 -3.51 28.90
CA ALA A 591 -22.71 -2.51 28.06
C ALA A 591 -23.53 -2.16 26.81
N VAL A 592 -24.13 -3.16 26.14
CA VAL A 592 -25.02 -2.95 24.98
C VAL A 592 -26.29 -2.21 25.39
N LEU A 593 -26.92 -2.60 26.52
CA LEU A 593 -28.09 -1.90 27.05
C LEU A 593 -27.77 -0.45 27.42
N ALA A 594 -26.60 -0.20 28.02
CA ALA A 594 -26.14 1.15 28.32
C ALA A 594 -25.86 1.96 27.05
N LEU A 595 -25.31 1.37 25.98
CA LEU A 595 -25.16 2.02 24.67
C LEU A 595 -26.50 2.41 24.05
N LEU A 596 -27.50 1.52 24.09
CA LEU A 596 -28.85 1.82 23.60
C LEU A 596 -29.51 2.94 24.41
N ALA A 597 -29.33 2.93 25.73
CA ALA A 597 -29.80 4.01 26.61
C ALA A 597 -29.08 5.33 26.29
N LEU A 598 -27.76 5.33 26.08
CA LEU A 598 -27.01 6.50 25.62
C LEU A 598 -27.49 7.00 24.26
N PHE A 599 -27.75 6.12 23.31
CA PHE A 599 -28.29 6.48 22.00
C PHE A 599 -29.64 7.21 22.12
N ALA A 600 -30.53 6.68 22.97
CA ALA A 600 -31.82 7.31 23.27
C ALA A 600 -31.62 8.70 23.91
N LEU A 601 -30.74 8.81 24.92
CA LEU A 601 -30.41 10.07 25.58
C LEU A 601 -29.81 11.10 24.62
N PHE A 602 -28.91 10.69 23.73
CA PHE A 602 -28.30 11.56 22.72
C PHE A 602 -29.32 12.01 21.66
N THR A 603 -30.28 11.16 21.32
CA THR A 603 -31.40 11.52 20.44
C THR A 603 -32.28 12.59 21.09
N LEU A 604 -32.52 12.50 22.41
CA LEU A 604 -33.30 13.48 23.16
C LEU A 604 -32.52 14.80 23.41
N ARG A 605 -31.22 14.70 23.68
CA ARG A 605 -30.34 15.81 24.08
C ARG A 605 -29.04 15.80 23.27
N PRO A 606 -29.10 16.19 21.98
CA PRO A 606 -27.92 16.22 21.11
C PRO A 606 -26.87 17.24 21.59
N ASP A 607 -27.29 18.26 22.34
CA ASP A 607 -26.40 19.20 23.01
C ASP A 607 -25.54 18.53 24.10
N LEU A 608 -26.11 17.58 24.84
CA LEU A 608 -25.34 16.77 25.80
C LEU A 608 -24.42 15.78 25.11
N ALA A 609 -24.84 15.20 23.98
CA ALA A 609 -23.98 14.33 23.18
C ALA A 609 -22.69 15.05 22.75
N LEU A 610 -22.81 16.27 22.22
CA LEU A 610 -21.66 17.09 21.82
C LEU A 610 -20.78 17.51 22.99
N ALA A 611 -21.38 17.84 24.14
CA ALA A 611 -20.63 18.14 25.35
C ALA A 611 -19.86 16.90 25.84
N PHE A 612 -20.47 15.72 25.78
CA PHE A 612 -19.85 14.46 26.15
C PHE A 612 -18.66 14.14 25.25
N ILE A 613 -18.82 14.27 23.93
CA ILE A 613 -17.71 14.15 22.97
C ILE A 613 -16.57 15.10 23.38
N ALA A 614 -16.86 16.37 23.67
CA ALA A 614 -15.86 17.37 24.07
C ALA A 614 -15.11 17.02 25.37
N LEU A 615 -15.80 16.42 26.36
CA LEU A 615 -15.21 15.96 27.62
C LEU A 615 -14.25 14.78 27.42
N PHE A 616 -14.59 13.85 26.53
CA PHE A 616 -13.81 12.63 26.31
C PHE A 616 -12.70 12.75 25.26
N ILE A 617 -12.51 13.94 24.66
CA ILE A 617 -11.42 14.23 23.72
C ILE A 617 -10.05 13.72 24.22
N PRO A 618 -9.60 14.01 25.47
CA PRO A 618 -8.26 13.63 25.90
C PRO A 618 -8.15 12.16 26.35
N PHE A 619 -9.25 11.41 26.38
CA PHE A 619 -9.29 10.01 26.84
C PHE A 619 -9.36 9.01 25.68
N TYR A 620 -9.00 9.42 24.46
CA TYR A 620 -9.07 8.57 23.26
C TYR A 620 -8.14 7.35 23.32
N LEU A 621 -7.07 7.38 24.13
CA LEU A 621 -6.11 6.29 24.30
C LEU A 621 -6.63 5.13 25.17
N PHE A 622 -7.83 5.23 25.74
CA PHE A 622 -8.44 4.16 26.54
C PHE A 622 -9.63 3.53 25.81
N PRO A 623 -9.37 2.52 24.95
CA PRO A 623 -10.43 1.82 24.26
C PRO A 623 -11.22 0.90 25.20
N ARG A 624 -12.52 0.82 24.97
CA ARG A 624 -13.40 -0.20 25.54
C ARG A 624 -13.53 -1.32 24.51
N LEU A 625 -13.10 -2.53 24.88
CA LEU A 625 -13.26 -3.72 24.03
C LEU A 625 -14.74 -4.17 24.06
N LEU A 626 -15.29 -4.42 22.86
CA LEU A 626 -16.52 -5.17 22.65
C LEU A 626 -16.14 -6.39 21.80
N TRP A 627 -16.08 -7.57 22.42
CA TRP A 627 -15.47 -8.76 21.83
C TRP A 627 -14.00 -8.53 21.45
N GLU A 628 -13.63 -8.67 20.17
CA GLU A 628 -12.25 -8.57 19.67
C GLU A 628 -11.87 -7.17 19.17
N ARG A 629 -12.83 -6.23 19.08
CA ARG A 629 -12.57 -4.88 18.56
C ARG A 629 -12.85 -3.83 19.62
N GLY A 630 -11.92 -2.89 19.78
CA GLY A 630 -12.02 -1.78 20.72
C GLY A 630 -12.23 -0.44 20.04
N ALA A 631 -13.03 0.41 20.66
CA ALA A 631 -13.11 1.82 20.32
C ALA A 631 -13.11 2.66 21.60
N SER A 632 -12.63 3.89 21.53
CA SER A 632 -12.64 4.79 22.69
C SER A 632 -14.05 5.29 23.01
N VAL A 633 -14.28 5.72 24.25
CA VAL A 633 -15.56 6.35 24.65
C VAL A 633 -15.87 7.57 23.77
N LEU A 634 -14.84 8.31 23.34
CA LEU A 634 -14.94 9.39 22.38
C LEU A 634 -15.55 8.91 21.06
N GLU A 635 -15.00 7.83 20.49
CA GLU A 635 -15.46 7.28 19.21
C GLU A 635 -16.89 6.74 19.30
N PHE A 636 -17.22 5.97 20.35
CA PHE A 636 -18.60 5.54 20.59
C PHE A 636 -19.55 6.74 20.68
N SER A 637 -19.18 7.76 21.47
CA SER A 637 -20.01 8.95 21.65
C SER A 637 -20.24 9.69 20.33
N LEU A 638 -19.22 9.77 19.47
CA LEU A 638 -19.31 10.38 18.15
C LEU A 638 -20.28 9.64 17.24
N TRP A 639 -20.15 8.31 17.12
CA TRP A 639 -21.02 7.52 16.26
C TRP A 639 -22.47 7.49 16.75
N LEU A 640 -22.68 7.40 18.07
CA LEU A 640 -24.01 7.52 18.67
C LEU A 640 -24.63 8.88 18.40
N ALA A 641 -23.86 9.97 18.52
CA ALA A 641 -24.34 11.33 18.23
C ALA A 641 -24.68 11.51 16.74
N LEU A 642 -23.88 10.93 15.82
CA LEU A 642 -24.18 10.94 14.39
C LEU A 642 -25.44 10.16 14.07
N GLY A 643 -25.59 8.95 14.61
CA GLY A 643 -26.80 8.15 14.43
C GLY A 643 -28.05 8.83 15.00
N ALA A 644 -27.93 9.46 16.18
CA ALA A 644 -28.99 10.24 16.80
C ALA A 644 -29.40 11.43 15.92
N TRP A 645 -28.43 12.14 15.34
CA TRP A 645 -28.71 13.24 14.41
C TRP A 645 -29.38 12.75 13.12
N LEU A 646 -28.88 11.67 12.51
CA LEU A 646 -29.47 11.07 11.30
C LEU A 646 -30.92 10.64 11.52
N LEU A 647 -31.20 10.01 12.67
CA LEU A 647 -32.54 9.61 13.04
C LEU A 647 -33.48 10.82 13.16
N ARG A 648 -33.05 11.90 13.82
CA ARG A 648 -33.84 13.13 13.92
C ARG A 648 -34.04 13.81 12.57
N ALA A 649 -33.03 13.82 11.71
CA ALA A 649 -33.13 14.37 10.36
C ALA A 649 -34.15 13.57 9.52
N PHE A 650 -34.14 12.25 9.62
CA PHE A 650 -35.10 11.36 8.98
C PHE A 650 -36.53 11.59 9.49
N ILE A 651 -36.73 11.69 10.81
CA ILE A 651 -38.05 11.98 11.42
C ILE A 651 -38.59 13.34 10.94
N ARG A 652 -37.73 14.38 10.88
CA ARG A 652 -38.10 15.71 10.34
C ARG A 652 -38.46 15.68 8.86
N TRP A 653 -37.68 14.96 8.05
CA TRP A 653 -37.98 14.78 6.63
C TRP A 653 -39.35 14.10 6.46
N ARG A 654 -39.59 12.99 7.15
CA ARG A 654 -40.85 12.23 7.06
C ARG A 654 -42.07 13.05 7.48
N THR A 655 -41.98 13.75 8.62
CA THR A 655 -43.07 14.62 9.11
C THR A 655 -43.34 15.82 8.19
N SER A 656 -42.33 16.27 7.45
CA SER A 656 -42.46 17.37 6.48
C SER A 656 -43.03 16.90 5.13
N VAL A 657 -42.65 15.71 4.64
CA VAL A 657 -43.18 15.09 3.41
C VAL A 657 -44.67 14.76 3.54
N SER A 658 -45.12 14.40 4.74
CA SER A 658 -46.55 14.13 5.02
C SER A 658 -47.46 15.36 4.90
N ARG A 659 -46.92 16.59 4.76
CA ARG A 659 -47.70 17.83 4.79
C ARG A 659 -47.68 18.63 3.47
N GLN A 660 -46.75 18.40 2.54
CA GLN A 660 -46.67 19.08 1.21
C GLN A 660 -45.91 18.26 0.15
N PRO A 661 -46.15 18.46 -1.17
CA PRO A 661 -45.41 17.79 -2.24
C PRO A 661 -43.93 18.20 -2.25
N VAL A 662 -43.04 17.22 -2.47
CA VAL A 662 -41.59 17.35 -2.32
C VAL A 662 -40.99 18.27 -3.40
N SER A 663 -40.68 19.52 -3.04
CA SER A 663 -39.85 20.44 -3.84
C SER A 663 -38.37 20.35 -3.44
N THR A 664 -37.46 20.77 -4.32
CA THR A 664 -36.01 20.91 -4.03
C THR A 664 -35.70 21.82 -2.84
N ALA A 665 -36.62 22.72 -2.49
CA ALA A 665 -36.54 23.55 -1.28
C ALA A 665 -36.72 22.73 0.02
N LEU A 666 -37.32 21.54 -0.03
CA LEU A 666 -37.53 20.66 1.12
C LEU A 666 -36.21 20.00 1.58
N ILE A 667 -35.38 19.53 0.64
CA ILE A 667 -34.03 19.00 0.92
C ILE A 667 -33.15 20.09 1.54
N GLN A 668 -33.25 21.33 1.04
CA GLN A 668 -32.56 22.49 1.61
C GLN A 668 -33.07 22.89 3.02
N ARG A 669 -34.31 22.55 3.38
CA ARG A 669 -34.86 22.75 4.73
C ARG A 669 -34.45 21.67 5.73
N ILE A 670 -34.09 20.48 5.28
CA ILE A 670 -33.63 19.37 6.14
C ILE A 670 -32.14 19.49 6.43
N PHE A 671 -31.36 19.86 5.41
CA PHE A 671 -29.96 20.23 5.54
C PHE A 671 -29.86 21.77 5.58
N THR A 672 -30.19 22.36 6.73
CA THR A 672 -30.28 23.83 6.96
C THR A 672 -28.96 24.60 6.82
N LEU A 673 -27.88 23.95 6.38
CA LEU A 673 -26.54 24.54 6.31
C LEU A 673 -26.23 24.96 4.87
N ARG A 674 -26.17 26.27 4.63
CA ARG A 674 -25.42 26.77 3.46
C ARG A 674 -23.94 26.46 3.69
N PRO A 675 -23.26 25.79 2.74
CA PRO A 675 -21.85 25.44 2.89
C PRO A 675 -21.03 26.72 3.03
N SER A 676 -20.28 26.83 4.13
CA SER A 676 -19.33 27.89 4.36
C SER A 676 -18.01 27.58 3.63
N SER A 677 -17.14 28.58 3.52
CA SER A 677 -15.78 28.36 3.02
C SER A 677 -14.98 27.37 3.86
N LEU A 678 -15.27 27.24 5.17
CA LEU A 678 -14.59 26.28 6.03
C LEU A 678 -15.17 24.87 5.86
N ASP A 679 -16.47 24.74 5.57
CA ASP A 679 -17.05 23.44 5.20
C ASP A 679 -16.37 22.89 3.94
N LEU A 680 -16.18 23.74 2.92
CA LEU A 680 -15.49 23.34 1.69
C LEU A 680 -14.02 23.00 1.93
N GLY A 681 -13.32 23.74 2.79
CA GLY A 681 -11.94 23.43 3.16
C GLY A 681 -11.81 22.09 3.90
N LEU A 682 -12.76 21.76 4.76
CA LEU A 682 -12.78 20.49 5.47
C LEU A 682 -13.13 19.32 4.54
N LEU A 683 -14.08 19.50 3.62
CA LEU A 683 -14.40 18.52 2.59
C LEU A 683 -13.21 18.29 1.65
N ALA A 684 -12.46 19.34 1.31
CA ALA A 684 -11.22 19.21 0.54
C ALA A 684 -10.18 18.40 1.30
N LEU A 685 -9.98 18.66 2.60
CA LEU A 685 -9.07 17.87 3.44
C LEU A 685 -9.51 16.40 3.53
N LEU A 686 -10.80 16.14 3.73
CA LEU A 686 -11.36 14.78 3.73
C LEU A 686 -11.13 14.06 2.41
N ALA A 687 -11.39 14.72 1.28
CA ALA A 687 -11.22 14.13 -0.05
C ALA A 687 -9.74 13.81 -0.33
N VAL A 688 -8.83 14.73 -0.03
CA VAL A 688 -7.39 14.49 -0.20
C VAL A 688 -6.89 13.39 0.73
N ALA A 689 -7.31 13.39 2.01
CA ALA A 689 -6.92 12.35 2.95
C ALA A 689 -7.46 10.97 2.54
N ALA A 690 -8.68 10.89 2.00
CA ALA A 690 -9.22 9.66 1.45
C ALA A 690 -8.43 9.17 0.24
N LEU A 691 -8.10 10.05 -0.72
CA LEU A 691 -7.28 9.72 -1.87
C LEU A 691 -5.86 9.27 -1.45
N SER A 692 -5.24 10.00 -0.53
CA SER A 692 -3.93 9.68 0.04
C SER A 692 -3.92 8.33 0.76
N THR A 693 -5.00 7.99 1.48
CA THR A 693 -5.19 6.67 2.12
C THR A 693 -5.22 5.53 1.09
N LEU A 694 -5.85 5.74 -0.07
CA LEU A 694 -5.91 4.73 -1.13
C LEU A 694 -4.54 4.47 -1.78
N THR A 695 -3.69 5.50 -1.82
CA THR A 695 -2.33 5.45 -2.39
C THR A 695 -1.25 5.07 -1.39
N ALA A 696 -1.57 4.99 -0.09
CA ALA A 696 -0.61 4.68 0.97
C ALA A 696 -0.03 3.26 0.83
N ALA A 697 1.25 3.08 1.16
CA ALA A 697 1.92 1.79 1.17
C ALA A 697 1.30 0.86 2.23
N ARG A 698 1.06 1.39 3.44
CA ARG A 698 0.40 0.71 4.55
C ARG A 698 -1.01 1.26 4.71
N ARG A 699 -1.97 0.65 4.01
CA ARG A 699 -3.38 1.07 3.97
C ARG A 699 -4.13 0.79 5.28
N ASP A 700 -3.68 -0.19 6.04
CA ASP A 700 -4.22 -0.59 7.34
C ASP A 700 -4.10 0.54 8.37
N VAL A 701 -2.89 1.06 8.56
CA VAL A 701 -2.62 2.18 9.47
C VAL A 701 -3.18 3.50 8.94
N ALA A 702 -3.12 3.70 7.61
CA ALA A 702 -3.69 4.89 6.98
C ALA A 702 -5.20 4.98 7.17
N LEU A 703 -5.92 3.86 7.01
CA LEU A 703 -7.36 3.81 7.23
C LEU A 703 -7.71 4.08 8.70
N TYR A 704 -6.89 3.60 9.63
CA TYR A 704 -7.09 3.86 11.05
C TYR A 704 -6.96 5.35 11.40
N GLU A 705 -5.89 6.03 10.97
CA GLU A 705 -5.71 7.47 11.21
C GLU A 705 -6.74 8.30 10.44
N PHE A 706 -7.03 7.98 9.17
CA PHE A 706 -8.07 8.64 8.40
C PHE A 706 -9.42 8.58 9.13
N ARG A 707 -9.82 7.39 9.61
CA ARG A 707 -11.09 7.17 10.31
C ARG A 707 -11.15 7.91 11.64
N THR A 708 -10.12 7.75 12.48
CA THR A 708 -10.17 8.21 13.87
C THR A 708 -9.81 9.69 14.03
N VAL A 709 -8.85 10.19 13.26
CA VAL A 709 -8.37 11.58 13.38
C VAL A 709 -9.12 12.49 12.42
N ILE A 710 -9.09 12.20 11.12
CA ILE A 710 -9.54 13.13 10.08
C ILE A 710 -11.07 13.07 9.92
N LEU A 711 -11.63 11.89 9.65
CA LEU A 711 -13.06 11.67 9.52
C LEU A 711 -13.79 11.90 10.84
N GLY A 712 -13.26 11.36 11.94
CA GLY A 712 -13.83 11.54 13.28
C GLY A 712 -13.98 13.02 13.67
N SER A 713 -12.91 13.80 13.51
CA SER A 713 -12.96 15.24 13.82
C SER A 713 -13.85 16.02 12.85
N ALA A 714 -13.92 15.62 11.58
CA ALA A 714 -14.81 16.23 10.61
C ALA A 714 -16.30 15.95 10.88
N ILE A 715 -16.64 14.74 11.34
CA ILE A 715 -17.99 14.40 11.82
C ILE A 715 -18.32 15.27 13.03
N PHE A 716 -17.39 15.43 13.99
CA PHE A 716 -17.62 16.28 15.15
C PHE A 716 -17.87 17.75 14.76
N TYR A 717 -17.06 18.29 13.85
CA TYR A 717 -17.28 19.61 13.24
C TYR A 717 -18.67 19.72 12.60
N PHE A 718 -19.05 18.72 11.81
CA PHE A 718 -20.35 18.68 11.13
C PHE A 718 -21.49 18.68 12.14
N LEU A 719 -21.43 17.86 13.19
CA LEU A 719 -22.46 17.80 14.22
C LEU A 719 -22.60 19.11 15.00
N LEU A 720 -21.47 19.78 15.31
CA LEU A 720 -21.48 21.12 15.94
C LEU A 720 -22.16 22.18 15.06
N ARG A 721 -22.09 22.04 13.73
CA ARG A 721 -22.79 22.90 12.76
C ARG A 721 -24.26 22.52 12.62
N ALA A 722 -24.55 21.22 12.52
CA ALA A 722 -25.85 20.70 12.11
C ALA A 722 -26.88 20.61 13.26
N VAL A 723 -26.41 20.50 14.50
CA VAL A 723 -27.29 20.55 15.68
C VAL A 723 -27.65 22.01 15.98
N PRO A 724 -28.94 22.36 16.17
CA PRO A 724 -29.33 23.70 16.58
C PRO A 724 -28.94 23.91 18.05
N LEU A 725 -27.89 24.70 18.27
CA LEU A 725 -27.35 24.99 19.60
C LEU A 725 -27.69 26.42 20.02
N ASP A 726 -28.21 26.57 21.24
CA ASP A 726 -28.35 27.87 21.91
C ASP A 726 -27.05 28.26 22.64
N ASP A 727 -26.98 29.47 23.18
CA ASP A 727 -25.75 29.96 23.82
C ASP A 727 -25.44 29.25 25.15
N ARG A 728 -26.41 28.56 25.74
CA ARG A 728 -26.19 27.71 26.92
C ARG A 728 -25.56 26.39 26.53
N ALA A 729 -26.05 25.75 25.47
CA ALA A 729 -25.49 24.52 24.93
C ALA A 729 -24.06 24.72 24.46
N VAL A 730 -23.75 25.81 23.74
CA VAL A 730 -22.37 26.10 23.32
C VAL A 730 -21.44 26.30 24.52
N ARG A 731 -21.88 27.07 25.52
CA ARG A 731 -21.10 27.22 26.77
C ARG A 731 -20.85 25.88 27.45
N ARG A 732 -21.87 25.02 27.53
CA ARG A 732 -21.74 23.68 28.12
C ARG A 732 -20.72 22.81 27.39
N ILE A 733 -20.72 22.83 26.05
CA ILE A 733 -19.74 22.09 25.24
C ILE A 733 -18.31 22.59 25.54
N VAL A 734 -18.12 23.90 25.62
CA VAL A 734 -16.82 24.51 25.95
C VAL A 734 -16.41 24.20 27.40
N ASP A 735 -17.35 24.24 28.34
CA ASP A 735 -17.09 23.90 29.74
C ASP A 735 -16.70 22.42 29.88
N PHE A 736 -17.31 21.52 29.11
CA PHE A 736 -16.96 20.10 29.10
C PHE A 736 -15.58 19.86 28.46
N PHE A 737 -15.22 20.61 27.43
CA PHE A 737 -13.86 20.60 26.88
C PHE A 737 -12.82 21.04 27.93
N ILE A 738 -13.08 22.14 28.64
CA ILE A 738 -12.22 22.62 29.73
C ILE A 738 -12.18 21.61 30.88
N LEU A 739 -13.32 20.98 31.21
CA LEU A 739 -13.39 19.96 32.24
C LEU A 739 -12.54 18.74 31.90
N GLY A 740 -12.54 18.30 30.64
CA GLY A 740 -11.64 17.26 30.15
C GLY A 740 -10.16 17.63 30.35
N ALA A 741 -9.79 18.87 30.03
CA ALA A 741 -8.45 19.40 30.26
C ALA A 741 -8.07 19.50 31.74
N VAL A 742 -8.99 19.93 32.60
CA VAL A 742 -8.80 19.95 34.05
C VAL A 742 -8.65 18.53 34.61
N ALA A 743 -9.42 17.56 34.12
CA ALA A 743 -9.34 16.18 34.56
C ALA A 743 -7.96 15.58 34.26
N VAL A 744 -7.44 15.73 33.04
CA VAL A 744 -6.10 15.23 32.71
C VAL A 744 -4.98 16.02 33.40
N ALA A 745 -5.15 17.33 33.62
CA ALA A 745 -4.22 18.12 34.42
C ALA A 745 -4.19 17.63 35.88
N ALA A 746 -5.35 17.38 36.49
CA ALA A 746 -5.46 16.87 37.86
C ALA A 746 -4.87 15.46 38.00
N ILE A 747 -5.12 14.56 37.05
CA ILE A 747 -4.50 13.23 37.00
C ILE A 747 -2.97 13.35 36.96
N GLY A 748 -2.44 14.24 36.11
CA GLY A 748 -0.99 14.46 36.02
C GLY A 748 -0.38 15.06 37.29
N LEU A 749 -1.07 15.99 37.95
CA LEU A 749 -0.65 16.55 39.24
C LEU A 749 -0.71 15.52 40.37
N TYR A 750 -1.74 14.66 40.37
CA TYR A 750 -1.83 13.53 41.28
C TYR A 750 -0.66 12.57 41.09
N GLN A 751 -0.35 12.19 39.85
CA GLN A 751 0.82 11.36 39.53
C GLN A 751 2.11 12.00 40.05
N TYR A 752 2.30 13.29 39.81
CA TYR A 752 3.49 14.00 40.31
C TYR A 752 3.65 13.98 41.83
N ALA A 753 2.53 14.11 42.56
CA ALA A 753 2.51 14.17 44.01
C ALA A 753 2.60 12.79 44.68
N PHE A 754 1.97 11.76 44.10
CA PHE A 754 1.70 10.48 44.78
C PHE A 754 2.17 9.23 44.03
N ASP A 755 2.46 9.32 42.73
CA ASP A 755 2.83 8.16 41.88
C ASP A 755 4.03 8.51 40.99
N ARG A 756 5.22 8.52 41.60
CA ARG A 756 6.48 8.92 40.96
C ARG A 756 6.92 7.96 39.85
N GLU A 757 6.48 6.70 39.89
CA GLU A 757 6.77 5.69 38.87
C GLU A 757 6.03 5.98 37.55
N ALA A 758 4.91 6.70 37.60
CA ALA A 758 4.19 7.13 36.41
C ALA A 758 4.86 8.30 35.65
N LEU A 759 5.92 8.92 36.20
CA LEU A 759 6.62 10.07 35.61
C LEU A 759 7.72 9.63 34.64
N ILE A 760 7.99 10.48 33.65
CA ILE A 760 9.13 10.29 32.73
C ILE A 760 10.27 11.21 33.15
N THR A 761 11.45 10.64 33.36
CA THR A 761 12.69 11.38 33.64
C THR A 761 13.30 11.90 32.35
N ALA A 762 13.50 13.21 32.26
CA ALA A 762 14.24 13.82 31.14
C ALA A 762 15.75 13.86 31.38
N GLU A 763 16.48 14.34 30.37
CA GLU A 763 17.88 14.76 30.47
C GLU A 763 18.11 15.60 31.73
N ALA A 764 19.16 15.27 32.50
CA ALA A 764 19.50 15.81 33.81
C ALA A 764 18.57 15.42 35.00
N GLY A 765 17.74 14.38 34.86
CA GLY A 765 17.03 13.76 35.99
C GLY A 765 15.73 14.47 36.42
N VAL A 766 15.22 15.41 35.62
CA VAL A 766 14.00 16.16 35.93
C VAL A 766 12.75 15.32 35.63
N ALA A 767 11.91 15.12 36.64
CA ALA A 767 10.64 14.40 36.48
C ALA A 767 9.59 15.24 35.72
N ARG A 768 8.94 14.63 34.72
CA ARG A 768 7.95 15.27 33.85
C ARG A 768 6.63 14.52 33.92
N ILE A 769 5.53 15.27 34.00
CA ILE A 769 4.19 14.68 34.01
C ILE A 769 3.71 14.35 32.59
N ARG A 770 3.06 13.19 32.41
CA ARG A 770 2.44 12.77 31.15
C ARG A 770 0.94 12.51 31.26
N SER A 771 0.39 12.38 32.48
CA SER A 771 -1.03 12.11 32.72
C SER A 771 -1.47 10.82 32.01
N VAL A 772 -2.45 10.93 31.11
CA VAL A 772 -3.02 9.84 30.31
C VAL A 772 -2.29 9.58 29.00
N TYR A 773 -1.27 10.37 28.67
CA TYR A 773 -0.55 10.29 27.39
C TYR A 773 0.76 9.51 27.53
N GLY A 774 1.26 9.01 26.40
CA GLY A 774 2.59 8.37 26.33
C GLY A 774 3.76 9.35 26.53
N SER A 775 3.57 10.65 26.29
CA SER A 775 4.62 11.67 26.35
C SER A 775 4.14 12.96 27.05
N PRO A 776 5.00 13.64 27.85
CA PRO A 776 4.69 14.95 28.44
C PRO A 776 4.36 16.03 27.40
N ASN A 777 4.91 15.91 26.19
CA ASN A 777 4.64 16.88 25.12
C ASN A 777 3.19 16.80 24.63
N ASN A 778 2.61 15.59 24.52
CA ASN A 778 1.21 15.39 24.11
C ASN A 778 0.25 16.04 25.13
N LEU A 779 0.53 15.88 26.43
CA LEU A 779 -0.23 16.57 27.47
C LEU A 779 -0.14 18.10 27.31
N ALA A 780 1.05 18.63 27.05
CA ALA A 780 1.27 20.07 26.88
C ALA A 780 0.55 20.63 25.64
N LEU A 781 0.54 19.86 24.53
CA LEU A 781 -0.21 20.18 23.31
C LEU A 781 -1.70 20.32 23.59
N TYR A 782 -2.29 19.38 24.32
CA TYR A 782 -3.72 19.42 24.65
C TYR A 782 -4.05 20.56 25.63
N LEU A 783 -3.34 20.65 26.76
CA LEU A 783 -3.58 21.68 27.78
C LEU A 783 -3.38 23.09 27.24
N GLY A 784 -2.40 23.29 26.37
CA GLY A 784 -2.12 24.58 25.74
C GLY A 784 -3.22 25.08 24.80
N ARG A 785 -4.08 24.19 24.30
CA ARG A 785 -5.28 24.54 23.53
C ARG A 785 -6.46 24.93 24.43
N ALA A 786 -6.61 24.28 25.59
CA ALA A 786 -7.70 24.54 26.53
C ALA A 786 -7.45 25.75 27.45
N LEU A 787 -6.20 25.97 27.87
CA LEU A 787 -5.80 27.09 28.74
C LEU A 787 -6.26 28.48 28.22
N PRO A 788 -6.00 28.88 26.96
CA PRO A 788 -6.43 30.19 26.47
C PRO A 788 -7.95 30.38 26.46
N LEU A 789 -8.73 29.31 26.28
CA LEU A 789 -10.19 29.37 26.41
C LEU A 789 -10.61 29.73 27.84
N ALA A 790 -10.06 29.03 28.85
CA ALA A 790 -10.34 29.35 30.25
C ALA A 790 -9.91 30.79 30.61
N LEU A 791 -8.73 31.22 30.17
CA LEU A 791 -8.22 32.57 30.42
C LEU A 791 -9.05 33.68 29.75
N ALA A 792 -9.60 33.42 28.57
CA ALA A 792 -10.47 34.36 27.89
C ALA A 792 -11.85 34.46 28.59
N LEU A 793 -12.38 33.34 29.09
CA LEU A 793 -13.69 33.26 29.74
C LEU A 793 -13.73 33.81 31.19
N LEU A 794 -12.57 34.03 31.84
CA LEU A 794 -12.45 34.71 33.14
C LEU A 794 -13.27 36.00 33.27
N THR A 795 -13.36 36.76 32.18
CA THR A 795 -14.00 38.08 32.14
C THR A 795 -15.43 38.04 31.61
N SER A 796 -16.01 36.85 31.41
CA SER A 796 -17.35 36.67 30.87
C SER A 796 -18.43 36.89 31.94
N PRO A 797 -19.51 37.65 31.66
CA PRO A 797 -20.62 37.82 32.60
C PRO A 797 -21.44 36.51 32.73
N PRO A 798 -22.02 36.21 33.90
CA PRO A 798 -22.85 35.03 34.11
C PRO A 798 -24.14 35.06 33.28
N THR A 799 -24.63 33.89 32.87
CA THR A 799 -25.87 33.73 32.10
C THR A 799 -27.09 34.20 32.91
N PRO A 800 -28.07 34.90 32.29
CA PRO A 800 -29.32 35.19 32.98
C PRO A 800 -30.08 33.89 33.28
N ALA A 801 -30.48 33.72 34.54
CA ALA A 801 -31.42 32.68 34.97
C ALA A 801 -32.84 32.98 34.44
N LEU A 802 -33.71 31.97 34.46
CA LEU A 802 -35.10 31.96 33.95
C LEU A 802 -35.85 33.31 34.15
N PRO A 803 -36.77 33.69 33.23
CA PRO A 803 -37.52 34.96 33.29
C PRO A 803 -38.49 35.12 34.47
N ALA A 804 -38.50 34.19 35.44
CA ALA A 804 -39.45 34.17 36.56
C ALA A 804 -38.92 34.79 37.87
N THR A 805 -37.67 35.28 37.93
CA THR A 805 -37.15 35.94 39.15
C THR A 805 -36.93 37.43 38.92
N PRO A 806 -37.35 38.31 39.86
CA PRO A 806 -37.15 39.75 39.75
C PRO A 806 -35.65 40.09 39.60
N PRO A 807 -35.32 41.21 38.94
CA PRO A 807 -33.92 41.60 38.76
C PRO A 807 -33.23 41.72 40.13
N PRO A 808 -32.08 41.05 40.34
CA PRO A 808 -31.36 41.15 41.60
C PRO A 808 -30.84 42.58 41.80
N SER A 809 -30.79 43.01 43.07
CA SER A 809 -30.24 44.31 43.47
C SER A 809 -28.81 44.52 42.94
N PRO A 810 -28.36 45.77 42.73
CA PRO A 810 -27.01 46.08 42.22
C PRO A 810 -25.87 45.45 43.07
N MET A 811 -26.13 45.14 44.34
CA MET A 811 -25.21 44.44 45.24
C MET A 811 -25.13 42.92 44.95
N GLY A 812 -26.25 42.28 44.55
CA GLY A 812 -26.31 40.86 44.19
C GLY A 812 -25.70 40.52 42.81
N ARG A 813 -25.62 41.50 41.89
CA ARG A 813 -24.91 41.36 40.60
C ARG A 813 -23.38 41.22 40.77
N ARG A 814 -22.79 41.89 41.76
CA ARG A 814 -21.34 41.79 42.07
C ARG A 814 -20.98 40.43 42.70
N GLY A 815 -21.81 39.92 43.62
CA GLY A 815 -21.56 38.64 44.31
C GLY A 815 -21.67 37.40 43.41
N ARG A 816 -22.60 37.37 42.44
CA ARG A 816 -22.71 36.24 41.48
C ARG A 816 -21.56 36.21 40.47
N GLY A 817 -21.13 37.36 39.93
CA GLY A 817 -20.02 37.39 38.97
C GLY A 817 -18.70 36.86 39.53
N TRP A 818 -18.47 37.02 40.82
CA TRP A 818 -17.23 36.60 41.50
C TRP A 818 -17.08 35.07 41.58
N GLY A 819 -18.16 34.33 41.83
CA GLY A 819 -18.14 32.86 41.86
C GLY A 819 -17.93 32.20 40.50
N TRP A 820 -18.26 32.87 39.39
CA TRP A 820 -18.09 32.33 38.03
C TRP A 820 -16.68 32.53 37.49
N GLY A 821 -16.11 33.73 37.61
CA GLY A 821 -14.72 34.00 37.25
C GLY A 821 -13.76 33.10 38.03
N MET A 822 -14.07 32.79 39.30
CA MET A 822 -13.28 31.89 40.15
C MET A 822 -13.15 30.47 39.57
N ARG A 823 -14.20 29.94 38.89
CA ARG A 823 -14.18 28.59 38.31
C ARG A 823 -13.19 28.48 37.16
N TYR A 824 -13.22 29.43 36.23
CA TYR A 824 -12.27 29.47 35.12
C TYR A 824 -10.86 29.83 35.60
N ALA A 825 -10.72 30.64 36.65
CA ALA A 825 -9.42 30.91 37.29
C ALA A 825 -8.81 29.65 37.89
N LEU A 826 -9.60 28.88 38.65
CA LEU A 826 -9.16 27.61 39.23
C LEU A 826 -8.81 26.59 38.14
N ALA A 827 -9.65 26.47 37.10
CA ALA A 827 -9.37 25.61 35.96
C ALA A 827 -8.06 26.00 35.26
N ALA A 828 -7.87 27.30 34.97
CA ALA A 828 -6.65 27.81 34.36
C ALA A 828 -5.41 27.59 35.25
N LEU A 829 -5.54 27.74 36.57
CA LEU A 829 -4.46 27.49 37.53
C LEU A 829 -4.03 26.02 37.52
N ILE A 830 -4.99 25.09 37.62
CA ILE A 830 -4.73 23.65 37.58
C ILE A 830 -4.05 23.26 36.25
N MET A 831 -4.59 23.74 35.12
CA MET A 831 -4.01 23.48 33.81
C MET A 831 -2.62 24.11 33.65
N ALA A 832 -2.39 25.33 34.13
CA ALA A 832 -1.09 26.00 34.04
C ALA A 832 -0.02 25.32 34.90
N ALA A 833 -0.38 24.87 36.11
CA ALA A 833 0.51 24.11 36.99
C ALA A 833 0.94 22.79 36.32
N ALA A 834 -0.03 22.03 35.80
CA ALA A 834 0.24 20.80 35.06
C ALA A 834 1.09 21.06 33.81
N LEU A 835 0.72 22.04 32.98
CA LEU A 835 1.45 22.41 31.76
C LEU A 835 2.91 22.78 32.09
N THR A 836 3.16 23.50 33.17
CA THR A 836 4.53 23.85 33.60
C THR A 836 5.35 22.61 33.96
N LEU A 837 4.75 21.64 34.66
CA LEU A 837 5.40 20.38 35.05
C LEU A 837 5.56 19.39 33.89
N THR A 838 4.99 19.66 32.71
CA THR A 838 5.33 18.90 31.49
C THR A 838 6.76 19.21 31.02
N PHE A 839 7.29 20.38 31.37
CA PHE A 839 8.54 20.94 30.85
C PHE A 839 8.64 20.89 29.31
N SER A 840 7.52 20.95 28.58
CA SER A 840 7.54 21.03 27.13
C SER A 840 8.05 22.41 26.69
N ARG A 841 9.23 22.43 26.06
CA ARG A 841 9.84 23.66 25.53
C ARG A 841 8.94 24.31 24.49
N GLY A 842 8.33 23.52 23.59
CA GLY A 842 7.41 24.02 22.57
C GLY A 842 6.17 24.70 23.17
N ALA A 843 5.60 24.13 24.24
CA ALA A 843 4.46 24.76 24.92
C ALA A 843 4.86 26.03 25.66
N LEU A 844 5.94 25.99 26.46
CA LEU A 844 6.30 27.09 27.37
C LEU A 844 6.93 28.28 26.65
N VAL A 845 7.71 28.04 25.59
CA VAL A 845 8.45 29.10 24.87
C VAL A 845 7.68 29.65 23.68
N LEU A 846 6.89 28.81 22.99
CA LEU A 846 6.20 29.22 21.76
C LEU A 846 4.68 29.24 21.95
N GLY A 847 4.08 28.10 22.31
CA GLY A 847 2.63 27.93 22.32
C GLY A 847 1.87 28.85 23.29
N VAL A 848 2.20 28.80 24.59
CA VAL A 848 1.54 29.61 25.62
C VAL A 848 1.79 31.11 25.41
N PRO A 849 3.03 31.57 25.15
CA PRO A 849 3.27 32.97 24.82
C PRO A 849 2.46 33.47 23.60
N ALA A 850 2.37 32.68 22.52
CA ALA A 850 1.56 33.05 21.36
C ALA A 850 0.07 33.18 21.69
N ALA A 851 -0.47 32.25 22.48
CA ALA A 851 -1.85 32.28 22.93
C ALA A 851 -2.15 33.48 23.83
N LEU A 852 -1.25 33.78 24.78
CA LEU A 852 -1.34 34.95 25.65
C LEU A 852 -1.23 36.26 24.88
N ALA A 853 -0.32 36.34 23.91
CA ALA A 853 -0.17 37.51 23.04
C ALA A 853 -1.49 37.84 22.34
N VAL A 854 -2.17 36.85 21.76
CA VAL A 854 -3.48 37.03 21.14
C VAL A 854 -4.52 37.55 22.14
N ILE A 855 -4.58 36.98 23.35
CA ILE A 855 -5.53 37.41 24.40
C ILE A 855 -5.25 38.85 24.86
N VAL A 856 -3.99 39.20 25.11
CA VAL A 856 -3.53 40.51 25.58
C VAL A 856 -3.78 41.59 24.53
N ILE A 857 -3.42 41.32 23.27
CA ILE A 857 -3.66 42.22 22.13
C ILE A 857 -5.16 42.38 21.90
N GLY A 858 -5.93 41.29 21.93
CA GLY A 858 -7.37 41.34 21.77
C GLY A 858 -8.06 42.18 22.86
N ARG A 859 -7.65 42.06 24.12
CA ARG A 859 -8.27 42.82 25.22
C ARG A 859 -7.87 44.29 25.28
N TRP A 860 -6.60 44.62 25.02
CA TRP A 860 -6.06 45.97 25.24
C TRP A 860 -5.62 46.70 23.97
N GLY A 861 -5.87 46.13 22.79
CA GLY A 861 -5.58 46.74 21.50
C GLY A 861 -4.11 47.16 21.37
N ARG A 862 -3.86 48.42 20.98
CA ARG A 862 -2.51 48.96 20.78
C ARG A 862 -1.63 48.90 22.03
N ARG A 863 -2.21 49.09 23.23
CA ARG A 863 -1.46 48.97 24.50
C ARG A 863 -1.01 47.54 24.76
N GLY A 864 -1.89 46.58 24.46
CA GLY A 864 -1.56 45.15 24.52
C GLY A 864 -0.45 44.78 23.54
N ALA A 865 -0.51 45.28 22.30
CA ALA A 865 0.53 45.05 21.29
C ALA A 865 1.91 45.59 21.71
N LEU A 866 1.97 46.79 22.31
CA LEU A 866 3.20 47.35 22.86
C LEU A 866 3.75 46.51 24.02
N ALA A 867 2.88 46.04 24.93
CA ALA A 867 3.29 45.19 26.04
C ALA A 867 3.84 43.83 25.58
N VAL A 868 3.18 43.18 24.62
CA VAL A 868 3.67 41.94 23.99
C VAL A 868 4.99 42.18 23.27
N GLY A 869 5.12 43.28 22.52
CA GLY A 869 6.37 43.65 21.84
C GLY A 869 7.53 43.86 22.81
N ALA A 870 7.30 44.58 23.90
CA ALA A 870 8.30 44.76 24.96
C ALA A 870 8.69 43.42 25.61
N ALA A 871 7.73 42.56 25.92
CA ALA A 871 7.99 41.24 26.48
C ALA A 871 8.79 40.35 25.51
N ALA A 872 8.50 40.40 24.21
CA ALA A 872 9.24 39.66 23.19
C ALA A 872 10.70 40.15 23.06
N VAL A 873 10.92 41.47 23.07
CA VAL A 873 12.28 42.06 23.06
C VAL A 873 13.05 41.65 24.31
N LEU A 874 12.43 41.69 25.49
CA LEU A 874 13.05 41.25 26.74
C LEU A 874 13.38 39.75 26.71
N ALA A 875 12.50 38.91 26.17
CA ALA A 875 12.74 37.48 26.02
C ALA A 875 13.91 37.20 25.06
N LEU A 876 13.98 37.89 23.92
CA LEU A 876 15.09 37.79 22.97
C LEU A 876 16.41 38.27 23.60
N ALA A 877 16.39 39.38 24.34
CA ALA A 877 17.56 39.90 25.05
C ALA A 877 18.03 38.96 26.19
N ALA A 878 17.13 38.15 26.75
CA ALA A 878 17.45 37.14 27.75
C ALA A 878 18.00 35.82 27.17
N LEU A 879 17.88 35.57 25.85
CA LEU A 879 18.35 34.33 25.22
C LEU A 879 19.84 34.03 25.45
N PRO A 880 20.77 34.99 25.32
CA PRO A 880 22.18 34.73 25.60
C PRO A 880 22.44 34.29 27.05
N ALA A 881 21.72 34.89 28.01
CA ALA A 881 21.82 34.52 29.42
C ALA A 881 21.19 33.15 29.69
N LEU A 882 20.06 32.83 29.05
CA LEU A 882 19.44 31.51 29.13
C LEU A 882 20.33 30.42 28.50
N ALA A 883 21.02 30.71 27.40
CA ALA A 883 21.94 29.78 26.76
C ALA A 883 23.14 29.39 27.64
N GLN A 884 23.47 30.18 28.67
CA GLN A 884 24.50 29.81 29.67
C GLN A 884 24.00 28.76 30.68
N VAL A 885 22.69 28.51 30.76
CA VAL A 885 22.14 27.47 31.60
C VAL A 885 22.30 26.13 30.88
N PRO A 886 22.90 25.09 31.50
CA PRO A 886 23.21 23.81 30.83
C PRO A 886 22.03 23.18 30.09
N ARG A 887 20.81 23.37 30.61
CA ARG A 887 19.57 22.86 30.00
C ARG A 887 19.17 23.54 28.68
N PHE A 888 19.67 24.76 28.44
CA PHE A 888 19.36 25.59 27.27
C PHE A 888 20.60 25.85 26.40
N ALA A 889 21.78 25.36 26.80
CA ALA A 889 23.03 25.53 26.06
C ALA A 889 23.01 24.94 24.64
N GLY A 890 22.20 23.90 24.40
CA GLY A 890 22.03 23.26 23.08
C GLY A 890 20.82 23.75 22.27
N LEU A 891 20.16 24.84 22.64
CA LEU A 891 18.94 25.31 21.94
C LEU A 891 19.17 25.74 20.48
N LEU A 892 20.40 26.18 20.17
CA LEU A 892 20.80 26.70 18.85
C LEU A 892 21.83 25.81 18.17
N ASP A 893 22.21 24.69 18.79
CA ASP A 893 23.18 23.77 18.22
C ASP A 893 22.50 22.89 17.17
N THR A 894 22.95 23.03 15.93
CA THR A 894 22.46 22.26 14.77
C THR A 894 23.47 21.20 14.32
N GLN A 895 24.64 21.15 14.95
CA GLN A 895 25.73 20.23 14.63
C GLN A 895 25.80 19.06 15.62
N ALA A 896 25.23 19.19 16.82
CA ALA A 896 25.10 18.11 17.79
C ALA A 896 23.75 18.13 18.56
N GLY A 897 23.44 17.01 19.22
CA GLY A 897 22.25 16.88 20.08
C GLY A 897 20.91 16.97 19.35
N THR A 898 19.86 17.36 20.07
CA THR A 898 18.47 17.34 19.55
C THR A 898 18.21 18.24 18.33
N GLY A 899 19.01 19.30 18.12
CA GLY A 899 18.87 20.18 16.95
C GLY A 899 19.38 19.53 15.67
N PHE A 900 20.51 18.82 15.75
CA PHE A 900 21.05 18.02 14.64
C PHE A 900 20.07 16.97 14.13
N PHE A 901 19.47 16.18 15.04
CA PHE A 901 18.48 15.17 14.66
C PHE A 901 17.25 15.76 13.98
N ARG A 902 16.78 16.93 14.44
CA ARG A 902 15.64 17.63 13.84
C ARG A 902 15.93 18.09 12.41
N VAL A 903 17.11 18.63 12.15
CA VAL A 903 17.49 19.06 10.79
C VAL A 903 17.50 17.87 9.84
N ASN A 904 18.11 16.76 10.24
CA ASN A 904 18.13 15.53 9.45
C ASN A 904 16.72 14.96 9.23
N LEU A 905 15.88 14.93 10.27
CA LEU A 905 14.47 14.54 10.16
C LEU A 905 13.70 15.43 9.18
N TRP A 906 13.93 16.75 9.20
CA TRP A 906 13.30 17.68 8.27
C TRP A 906 13.77 17.46 6.82
N LEU A 907 15.05 17.18 6.62
CA LEU A 907 15.58 16.81 5.31
C LEU A 907 14.94 15.52 4.79
N SER A 908 14.82 14.49 5.63
CA SER A 908 14.13 13.24 5.31
C SER A 908 12.66 13.48 4.96
N ALA A 909 11.95 14.29 5.75
CA ALA A 909 10.54 14.63 5.50
C ALA A 909 10.35 15.46 4.22
N TRP A 910 11.29 16.35 3.91
CA TRP A 910 11.28 17.12 2.68
C TRP A 910 11.51 16.23 1.45
N ARG A 911 12.46 15.29 1.51
CA ARG A 911 12.68 14.29 0.44
C ARG A 911 11.47 13.41 0.23
N MET A 912 10.86 12.93 1.33
CA MET A 912 9.61 12.18 1.31
C MET A 912 8.49 12.96 0.60
N PHE A 913 8.39 14.28 0.83
CA PHE A 913 7.46 15.14 0.10
C PHE A 913 7.82 15.26 -1.40
N LEU A 914 9.09 15.44 -1.75
CA LEU A 914 9.52 15.56 -3.15
C LEU A 914 9.22 14.31 -3.97
N ASP A 915 9.28 13.13 -3.36
CA ASP A 915 8.93 11.85 -3.99
C ASP A 915 7.41 11.65 -4.10
N HIS A 916 6.63 12.26 -3.18
CA HIS A 916 5.18 12.13 -3.11
C HIS A 916 4.45 13.49 -3.08
N PRO A 917 4.65 14.37 -4.09
CA PRO A 917 4.31 15.79 -3.97
C PRO A 917 2.80 16.08 -3.93
N LEU A 918 1.97 15.23 -4.55
CA LEU A 918 0.53 15.48 -4.66
C LEU A 918 -0.26 15.02 -3.43
N LEU A 919 -0.01 13.79 -2.98
CA LEU A 919 -0.82 13.10 -1.97
C LEU A 919 -0.02 12.68 -0.73
N GLY A 920 1.30 12.86 -0.70
CA GLY A 920 2.15 12.38 0.39
C GLY A 920 2.18 10.84 0.50
N VAL A 921 2.81 10.35 1.56
CA VAL A 921 2.94 8.89 1.83
C VAL A 921 1.68 8.25 2.41
N GLY A 922 0.67 9.04 2.76
CA GLY A 922 -0.53 8.56 3.43
C GLY A 922 -0.59 8.94 4.91
N PRO A 923 -1.80 9.01 5.49
CA PRO A 923 -1.99 9.05 6.94
C PRO A 923 -1.21 7.91 7.64
N ASP A 924 -0.59 8.22 8.77
CA ASP A 924 0.20 7.32 9.63
C ASP A 924 1.34 6.50 8.96
N ASN A 925 1.72 6.85 7.72
CA ASN A 925 2.77 6.13 6.99
C ASN A 925 4.19 6.72 7.20
N PHE A 926 4.29 7.90 7.81
CA PHE A 926 5.57 8.62 7.99
C PHE A 926 6.62 7.77 8.73
N LEU A 927 6.25 7.10 9.83
CA LEU A 927 7.17 6.25 10.61
C LEU A 927 7.85 5.19 9.74
N TYR A 928 7.05 4.45 8.99
CA TYR A 928 7.49 3.32 8.17
C TYR A 928 8.35 3.79 7.01
N ALA A 929 7.94 4.89 6.35
CA ALA A 929 8.71 5.49 5.27
C ALA A 929 10.04 6.08 5.79
N TYR A 930 10.01 6.76 6.94
CA TYR A 930 11.22 7.32 7.56
C TYR A 930 12.20 6.21 7.91
N ARG A 931 11.79 5.25 8.74
CA ARG A 931 12.65 4.14 9.18
C ARG A 931 13.17 3.29 8.02
N GLY A 932 12.27 2.94 7.10
CA GLY A 932 12.55 1.96 6.05
C GLY A 932 13.18 2.53 4.78
N PHE A 933 13.25 3.85 4.62
CA PHE A 933 13.73 4.41 3.35
C PHE A 933 14.42 5.76 3.53
N TYR A 934 13.80 6.70 4.24
CA TYR A 934 14.28 8.08 4.27
C TYR A 934 15.24 8.41 5.42
N ILE A 935 15.51 7.48 6.33
CA ILE A 935 16.42 7.71 7.46
C ILE A 935 17.84 7.89 6.95
N LEU A 936 18.38 9.08 7.19
CA LEU A 936 19.76 9.39 6.88
C LEU A 936 20.69 8.52 7.75
N PRO A 937 21.80 7.97 7.21
CA PRO A 937 22.75 7.20 8.00
C PRO A 937 23.27 7.92 9.24
N GLN A 938 23.33 9.25 9.22
CA GLN A 938 23.75 10.08 10.36
C GLN A 938 22.66 10.24 11.45
N ALA A 939 21.40 9.94 11.14
CA ALA A 939 20.23 10.09 12.03
C ALA A 939 19.75 8.76 12.64
N TRP A 940 20.58 7.72 12.59
CA TRP A 940 20.23 6.35 12.96
C TRP A 940 19.77 6.16 14.42
N GLN A 941 20.09 7.09 15.34
CA GLN A 941 19.76 6.97 16.76
C GLN A 941 18.26 7.15 17.07
N GLU A 942 17.48 7.78 16.19
CA GLU A 942 16.05 8.02 16.38
C GLU A 942 15.17 7.38 15.29
N PRO A 943 15.24 6.05 15.04
CA PRO A 943 14.56 5.40 13.92
C PRO A 943 13.04 5.26 14.09
N ASN A 944 12.52 5.65 15.25
CA ASN A 944 11.14 5.41 15.67
C ASN A 944 10.28 6.68 15.68
N LEU A 945 10.73 7.73 14.98
CA LEU A 945 9.99 8.99 14.87
C LEU A 945 8.79 8.85 13.94
N SER A 946 7.60 9.21 14.45
CA SER A 946 6.33 9.07 13.73
C SER A 946 5.91 10.30 12.94
N HIS A 947 6.63 11.41 13.05
CA HIS A 947 6.30 12.69 12.38
C HIS A 947 7.52 13.62 12.39
N PRO A 948 7.55 14.68 11.55
CA PRO A 948 8.74 15.51 11.38
C PRO A 948 8.91 16.62 12.41
N HIS A 949 8.12 16.67 13.48
CA HIS A 949 8.12 17.78 14.45
C HIS A 949 7.97 19.19 13.83
N ASN A 950 7.25 19.29 12.70
CA ASN A 950 6.97 20.55 12.02
C ASN A 950 5.64 20.45 11.27
N LEU A 951 4.68 21.30 11.61
CA LEU A 951 3.31 21.27 11.08
C LEU A 951 3.24 21.31 9.55
N ALA A 952 4.09 22.12 8.90
CA ALA A 952 4.07 22.22 7.43
C ALA A 952 4.61 20.94 6.80
N LEU A 953 5.75 20.44 7.29
CA LEU A 953 6.35 19.19 6.80
C LEU A 953 5.46 17.98 7.11
N ASP A 954 4.72 17.98 8.22
CA ASP A 954 3.79 16.91 8.60
C ASP A 954 2.65 16.81 7.58
N PHE A 955 2.04 17.94 7.18
CA PHE A 955 1.04 17.96 6.11
C PHE A 955 1.62 17.61 4.73
N LEU A 956 2.80 18.16 4.39
CA LEU A 956 3.43 17.93 3.09
C LEU A 956 3.85 16.47 2.91
N SER A 957 4.47 15.87 3.92
CA SER A 957 4.90 14.47 3.87
C SER A 957 3.73 13.50 3.90
N ARG A 958 2.69 13.72 4.72
CA ARG A 958 1.54 12.80 4.85
C ARG A 958 0.49 12.96 3.75
N LEU A 959 0.15 14.19 3.38
CA LEU A 959 -0.99 14.51 2.50
C LEU A 959 -0.60 15.31 1.23
N GLY A 960 0.68 15.59 1.02
CA GLY A 960 1.18 16.34 -0.14
C GLY A 960 0.76 17.81 -0.16
N VAL A 961 1.01 18.46 -1.30
CA VAL A 961 0.69 19.88 -1.51
C VAL A 961 -0.81 20.15 -1.44
N LEU A 962 -1.64 19.19 -1.86
CA LEU A 962 -3.11 19.31 -1.80
C LEU A 962 -3.60 19.32 -0.35
N GLY A 963 -3.04 18.46 0.49
CA GLY A 963 -3.37 18.40 1.91
C GLY A 963 -2.88 19.63 2.64
N PHE A 964 -1.64 20.07 2.37
CA PHE A 964 -1.10 21.31 2.89
C PHE A 964 -1.98 22.52 2.52
N ALA A 965 -2.40 22.63 1.27
CA ALA A 965 -3.29 23.70 0.82
C ALA A 965 -4.66 23.66 1.53
N ALA A 966 -5.24 22.47 1.73
CA ALA A 966 -6.49 22.32 2.48
C ALA A 966 -6.33 22.72 3.96
N GLY A 967 -5.23 22.31 4.61
CA GLY A 967 -4.89 22.71 5.97
C GLY A 967 -4.69 24.23 6.11
N ALA A 968 -3.92 24.83 5.20
CA ALA A 968 -3.70 26.28 5.14
C ALA A 968 -5.02 27.03 4.91
N TRP A 969 -5.90 26.51 4.05
CA TRP A 969 -7.24 27.06 3.83
C TRP A 969 -8.08 27.04 5.11
N LEU A 970 -8.07 25.94 5.88
CA LEU A 970 -8.79 25.87 7.16
C LEU A 970 -8.25 26.91 8.17
N VAL A 971 -6.93 27.05 8.29
CA VAL A 971 -6.31 28.04 9.18
C VAL A 971 -6.65 29.47 8.75
N ALA A 972 -6.48 29.80 7.47
CA ALA A 972 -6.81 31.14 6.95
C ALA A 972 -8.31 31.44 7.06
N GLY A 973 -9.14 30.45 6.78
CA GLY A 973 -10.60 30.53 6.90
C GLY A 973 -11.04 30.75 8.35
N PHE A 974 -10.40 30.09 9.31
CA PHE A 974 -10.63 30.30 10.74
C PHE A 974 -10.34 31.75 11.12
N TRP A 975 -9.14 32.25 10.82
CA TRP A 975 -8.74 33.62 11.18
C TRP A 975 -9.64 34.66 10.53
N ARG A 976 -10.03 34.46 9.27
CA ARG A 976 -10.98 35.34 8.57
C ARG A 976 -12.32 35.41 9.29
N GLN A 977 -12.88 34.26 9.71
CA GLN A 977 -14.17 34.23 10.39
C GLN A 977 -14.08 34.75 11.83
N ALA A 978 -13.06 34.36 12.59
CA ALA A 978 -12.83 34.83 13.95
C ALA A 978 -12.61 36.35 14.00
N LEU A 979 -11.79 36.91 13.10
CA LEU A 979 -11.55 38.35 13.02
C LEU A 979 -12.78 39.12 12.53
N ALA A 980 -13.56 38.56 11.61
CA ALA A 980 -14.82 39.17 11.19
C ALA A 980 -15.82 39.24 12.37
N ALA A 981 -15.96 38.15 13.13
CA ALA A 981 -16.82 38.11 14.31
C ALA A 981 -16.33 39.05 15.43
N TRP A 982 -15.00 39.18 15.58
CA TRP A 982 -14.39 40.13 16.50
C TRP A 982 -14.67 41.59 16.11
N ARG A 983 -14.45 41.95 14.84
CA ARG A 983 -14.63 43.32 14.30
C ARG A 983 -16.08 43.76 14.21
N ALA A 984 -17.00 42.83 13.90
CA ALA A 984 -18.43 43.10 13.88
C ALA A 984 -19.00 43.49 15.26
N GLY A 985 -18.17 43.38 16.31
CA GLY A 985 -18.51 43.81 17.65
C GLY A 985 -19.57 42.95 18.29
N ALA A 986 -19.27 41.65 18.47
CA ALA A 986 -20.23 40.69 19.01
C ALA A 986 -21.03 41.27 20.19
N PRO A 987 -22.37 41.29 20.12
CA PRO A 987 -23.22 42.05 21.03
C PRO A 987 -23.17 41.54 22.48
N ASP A 988 -22.77 40.28 22.68
CA ASP A 988 -22.59 39.64 23.99
C ASP A 988 -21.09 39.60 24.40
N PRO A 989 -20.71 40.19 25.55
CA PRO A 989 -19.37 40.06 26.12
C PRO A 989 -18.89 38.61 26.27
N ALA A 990 -19.80 37.65 26.49
CA ALA A 990 -19.46 36.22 26.57
C ALA A 990 -19.02 35.65 25.21
N GLN A 991 -19.68 36.05 24.12
CA GLN A 991 -19.31 35.65 22.77
C GLN A 991 -17.95 36.24 22.36
N ARG A 992 -17.67 37.49 22.75
CA ARG A 992 -16.34 38.11 22.55
C ARG A 992 -15.23 37.35 23.27
N ALA A 993 -15.46 36.96 24.53
CA ALA A 993 -14.52 36.17 25.31
C ALA A 993 -14.26 34.79 24.66
N LEU A 994 -15.32 34.12 24.19
CA LEU A 994 -15.20 32.84 23.49
C LEU A 994 -14.35 32.95 22.22
N ILE A 995 -14.65 33.92 21.33
CA ILE A 995 -13.90 34.12 20.08
C ILE A 995 -12.41 34.37 20.38
N LEU A 996 -12.12 35.20 21.38
CA LEU A 996 -10.73 35.49 21.77
C LEU A 996 -10.01 34.25 22.30
N GLY A 997 -10.69 33.40 23.07
CA GLY A 997 -10.16 32.13 23.54
C GLY A 997 -9.90 31.14 22.40
N LEU A 998 -10.81 31.05 21.42
CA LEU A 998 -10.62 30.22 20.22
C LEU A 998 -9.42 30.71 19.38
N MET A 999 -9.25 32.03 19.23
CA MET A 999 -8.07 32.61 18.57
C MET A 999 -6.78 32.25 19.31
N GLY A 1000 -6.79 32.28 20.65
CA GLY A 1000 -5.66 31.83 21.47
C GLY A 1000 -5.36 30.34 21.32
N LEU A 1001 -6.39 29.49 21.22
CA LEU A 1001 -6.26 28.05 20.97
C LEU A 1001 -5.54 27.78 19.65
N VAL A 1002 -5.98 28.41 18.55
CA VAL A 1002 -5.36 28.22 17.23
C VAL A 1002 -3.96 28.84 17.17
N ALA A 1003 -3.72 29.95 17.87
CA ALA A 1003 -2.37 30.51 18.00
C ALA A 1003 -1.40 29.56 18.73
N HIS A 1004 -1.85 28.91 19.82
CA HIS A 1004 -1.07 27.88 20.49
C HIS A 1004 -0.75 26.72 19.54
N MET A 1005 -1.77 26.20 18.85
CA MET A 1005 -1.63 25.10 17.89
C MET A 1005 -0.56 25.41 16.84
N LEU A 1006 -0.59 26.60 16.24
CA LEU A 1006 0.37 27.00 15.20
C LEU A 1006 1.79 27.16 15.77
N ALA A 1007 1.95 27.86 16.90
CA ALA A 1007 3.26 28.14 17.46
C ALA A 1007 3.95 26.90 18.05
N HIS A 1008 3.22 26.05 18.77
CA HIS A 1008 3.76 24.78 19.28
C HIS A 1008 4.02 23.79 18.13
N GLY A 1009 3.16 23.79 17.11
CA GLY A 1009 3.31 22.96 15.91
C GLY A 1009 4.53 23.24 15.05
N LEU A 1010 5.27 24.33 15.29
CA LEU A 1010 6.55 24.58 14.60
C LEU A 1010 7.66 23.61 15.04
N VAL A 1011 7.49 22.96 16.18
CA VAL A 1011 8.53 22.12 16.81
C VAL A 1011 8.01 20.78 17.35
N ASP A 1012 6.75 20.44 17.08
CA ASP A 1012 6.07 19.21 17.53
C ASP A 1012 4.79 18.92 16.70
N HIS A 1013 4.05 17.86 17.05
CA HIS A 1013 2.73 17.53 16.48
C HIS A 1013 1.74 18.70 16.62
N SER A 1014 0.83 18.83 15.63
CA SER A 1014 -0.19 19.89 15.70
C SER A 1014 -1.61 19.49 15.25
N TYR A 1015 -1.75 18.53 14.34
CA TYR A 1015 -3.07 18.13 13.81
C TYR A 1015 -3.34 16.62 13.84
N PHE A 1016 -2.40 15.78 13.42
CA PHE A 1016 -2.60 14.32 13.20
C PHE A 1016 -2.66 13.47 14.48
N LEU A 1017 -3.31 13.98 15.52
CA LEU A 1017 -3.68 13.24 16.73
C LEU A 1017 -5.14 13.53 17.04
N VAL A 1018 -5.86 12.51 17.55
CA VAL A 1018 -7.32 12.56 17.74
C VAL A 1018 -7.73 13.79 18.56
N ASP A 1019 -7.08 14.00 19.69
CA ASP A 1019 -7.39 15.10 20.61
C ASP A 1019 -7.14 16.49 19.98
N LEU A 1020 -6.07 16.61 19.20
CA LEU A 1020 -5.68 17.87 18.54
C LEU A 1020 -6.61 18.22 17.38
N ALA A 1021 -6.96 17.23 16.54
CA ALA A 1021 -7.87 17.41 15.42
C ALA A 1021 -9.29 17.77 15.89
N PHE A 1022 -9.78 17.14 16.96
CA PHE A 1022 -11.09 17.44 17.56
C PHE A 1022 -11.11 18.83 18.19
N ALA A 1023 -10.04 19.24 18.90
CA ALA A 1023 -9.92 20.59 19.45
C ALA A 1023 -9.89 21.67 18.35
N PHE A 1024 -9.21 21.41 17.23
CA PHE A 1024 -9.23 22.30 16.08
C PHE A 1024 -10.60 22.36 15.41
N SER A 1025 -11.27 21.21 15.26
CA SER A 1025 -12.63 21.12 14.71
C SER A 1025 -13.66 21.85 15.57
N LEU A 1026 -13.52 21.82 16.90
CA LEU A 1026 -14.31 22.63 17.83
C LEU A 1026 -14.11 24.13 17.56
N ALA A 1027 -12.86 24.59 17.42
CA ALA A 1027 -12.54 25.97 17.11
C ALA A 1027 -13.10 26.41 15.75
N LEU A 1028 -12.93 25.57 14.73
CA LEU A 1028 -13.46 25.78 13.40
C LEU A 1028 -14.98 25.92 13.40
N ALA A 1029 -15.72 25.06 14.10
CA ALA A 1029 -17.19 25.10 14.09
C ALA A 1029 -17.72 26.33 14.85
N LEU A 1030 -17.18 26.61 16.04
CA LEU A 1030 -17.66 27.68 16.91
C LEU A 1030 -17.34 29.09 16.36
N ALA A 1031 -16.24 29.26 15.61
CA ALA A 1031 -15.89 30.54 15.00
C ALA A 1031 -16.87 31.02 13.91
N GLN A 1032 -17.70 30.12 13.36
CA GLN A 1032 -18.62 30.42 12.25
C GLN A 1032 -20.06 30.62 12.72
N ARG A 1033 -20.31 30.43 14.01
CA ARG A 1033 -21.65 30.52 14.57
C ARG A 1033 -22.11 31.97 14.51
N ARG A 1034 -23.10 32.25 13.66
CA ARG A 1034 -23.82 33.53 13.70
C ARG A 1034 -24.72 33.55 14.94
N PRO A 1035 -24.87 34.69 15.64
CA PRO A 1035 -25.89 34.82 16.67
C PRO A 1035 -27.23 34.41 16.06
N ALA A 1036 -28.02 33.61 16.77
CA ALA A 1036 -29.34 33.23 16.30
C ALA A 1036 -30.14 34.52 16.01
N GLU A 1037 -30.50 34.73 14.75
CA GLU A 1037 -31.58 35.67 14.42
C GLU A 1037 -32.78 35.17 15.23
N ARG A 1038 -33.23 35.99 16.18
CA ARG A 1038 -34.45 35.73 16.94
C ARG A 1038 -35.60 35.77 15.92
N LEU A 1039 -35.91 34.62 15.33
CA LEU A 1039 -37.15 34.37 14.61
C LEU A 1039 -38.26 34.10 15.62
#